data_AF-G0N846-F1
#
_entry.id   AF-G0N846-F1
#
_cell.length_a   1.000
_cell.length_b   1.000
_cell.length_c   1.000
_cell.angle_alpha   90.00
_cell.angle_beta   90.00
_cell.angle_gamma   90.00
#
_symmetry.space_group_name_H-M   'P 1'
#
loop_
_entity.id
_entity.type
_entity.pdbx_description
1 polymer ?
#
loop_
_entity_poly.entity_id
_entity_poly.type
_entity_poly.pdbx_seq_one_letter_code
_entity_poly.pdbx_strand_id
1 'polypeptide(L)'
;MASLEYPDENTTQAIDKLAKTARILSAVTLLSGLSDGSIPVDNAISELMNLGSIDLKSLENFDKTKVDKFIDKLKSVNLRDESKYVEESVRNLYTIQEKWKTVGNLTGLPDGNTYKKLYALNNIDVSSLKNLPFDNVLDLLAKPSLSEADVGSLKTSLTDISTKIGSTKTSISLEEMVKILESLKPLYIISEVFSLLGASSPPILGLHNADSFFTNFKFLDGLTSDADSALFDTLGKVISYRFVFHPTNRDYSSGFLNGFNDLNKLEEDSKDEWVQKLFGSFVRLDEVTSLVKLQTPMMEMDKKWSTHATPDVYNSIRRVMNIRQSLVGVTKKESKKDIEDILGTADNCWAFRSDRLANEAIKKFVKGTAELSRKVPAFLQIHKSNAQLKAEVIDKLSTSIKSGDLKEIRSAIIRLQSDIKSVLDGRSFKDIKMDIPYVPVITKFSTLDFTQDHKKAFDCLLKLKSGFKNIALSAKAILEIRDLKANLKSFDDLKSSSIVISESSSSLKSIRQLFGTIKAKNSTDTIKKLAKYSKPFGEAVNALVSADVALSKTKEFQSLIAQGRLIETTVEALDEIVLDKNFWKEWGDFGETVHQILSLTSKVSEWENEIEVFNGTSFDELAAVFPKFPELNDVEIDFMDRLSSLKLVNPVWTPNINELRDDFIKSLKPVLKLDLQFSRFKSAVAGMPETMKQVSRVLKGENEDLVVYPPPVKPDKPVDTERILFTIIIVMMVSCFFTT
;
A
#
# COMPACT_ATOMS: atom_id res chain seq x y z
N MET A 1 7.35 -26.30 10.25
CA MET A 1 8.55 -25.55 9.78
C MET A 1 9.29 -26.40 8.75
N ALA A 2 8.97 -26.23 7.48
CA ALA A 2 9.68 -26.85 6.36
C ALA A 2 10.24 -25.74 5.47
N SER A 3 11.47 -25.93 5.00
CA SER A 3 12.10 -25.11 3.98
C SER A 3 11.24 -25.11 2.72
N LEU A 4 10.67 -23.95 2.37
CA LEU A 4 10.22 -23.71 1.00
C LEU A 4 11.41 -23.99 0.08
N GLU A 5 11.27 -25.00 -0.77
CA GLU A 5 12.23 -25.36 -1.79
C GLU A 5 12.57 -24.15 -2.65
N TYR A 6 13.84 -24.08 -3.06
CA TYR A 6 14.36 -23.07 -3.98
C TYR A 6 13.53 -23.08 -5.29
N PRO A 7 13.42 -21.94 -6.00
CA PRO A 7 12.73 -21.87 -7.28
C PRO A 7 13.25 -22.96 -8.24
N ASP A 8 12.35 -23.55 -9.04
CA ASP A 8 12.73 -24.54 -10.05
C ASP A 8 13.84 -23.93 -10.93
N GLU A 9 14.94 -24.67 -11.08
CA GLU A 9 16.12 -24.23 -11.83
C GLU A 9 15.75 -23.85 -13.28
N ASN A 10 14.70 -24.47 -13.83
CA ASN A 10 14.19 -24.20 -15.17
C ASN A 10 13.44 -22.87 -15.28
N THR A 11 12.61 -22.54 -14.30
CA THR A 11 11.86 -21.27 -14.24
C THR A 11 12.80 -20.11 -14.07
N THR A 12 13.76 -20.26 -13.17
CA THR A 12 14.83 -19.29 -12.95
C THR A 12 15.60 -19.02 -14.25
N GLN A 13 15.91 -20.06 -15.03
CA GLN A 13 16.57 -19.91 -16.34
C GLN A 13 15.71 -19.19 -17.38
N ALA A 14 14.41 -19.47 -17.46
CA ALA A 14 13.51 -18.80 -18.40
C ALA A 14 13.35 -17.31 -18.08
N ILE A 15 13.12 -16.98 -16.80
CA ILE A 15 13.03 -15.60 -16.31
C ILE A 15 14.37 -14.87 -16.53
N ASP A 16 15.50 -15.52 -16.28
CA ASP A 16 16.82 -14.94 -16.52
C ASP A 16 17.05 -14.61 -18.01
N LYS A 17 16.77 -15.55 -18.93
CA LYS A 17 16.86 -15.30 -20.38
C LYS A 17 15.95 -14.15 -20.83
N LEU A 18 14.73 -14.09 -20.33
CA LEU A 18 13.79 -13.00 -20.61
C LEU A 18 14.28 -11.65 -20.05
N ALA A 19 14.82 -11.64 -18.83
CA ALA A 19 15.37 -10.45 -18.18
C ALA A 19 16.60 -9.92 -18.93
N LYS A 20 17.53 -10.79 -19.32
CA LYS A 20 18.68 -10.47 -20.18
C LYS A 20 18.21 -9.85 -21.50
N THR A 21 17.23 -10.47 -22.14
CA THR A 21 16.67 -10.01 -23.41
C THR A 21 16.01 -8.63 -23.26
N ALA A 22 15.25 -8.40 -22.19
CA ALA A 22 14.62 -7.12 -21.90
C ALA A 22 15.64 -6.00 -21.66
N ARG A 23 16.70 -6.28 -20.88
CA ARG A 23 17.81 -5.34 -20.64
C ARG A 23 18.53 -4.98 -21.94
N ILE A 24 18.86 -5.97 -22.77
CA ILE A 24 19.53 -5.73 -24.06
C ILE A 24 18.63 -4.95 -25.02
N LEU A 25 17.36 -5.34 -25.17
CA LEU A 25 16.41 -4.63 -26.02
C LEU A 25 16.26 -3.17 -25.59
N SER A 26 16.14 -2.92 -24.28
CA SER A 26 16.09 -1.56 -23.72
C SER A 26 17.41 -0.81 -23.93
N ALA A 27 18.55 -1.44 -23.73
CA ALA A 27 19.86 -0.83 -23.92
C ALA A 27 20.09 -0.38 -25.37
N VAL A 28 19.74 -1.24 -26.33
CA VAL A 28 19.91 -0.98 -27.77
C VAL A 28 19.02 0.17 -28.23
N THR A 29 17.75 0.14 -27.82
CA THR A 29 16.77 1.17 -28.21
C THR A 29 17.06 2.49 -27.51
N LEU A 30 17.46 2.46 -26.24
CA LEU A 30 17.93 3.63 -25.50
C LEU A 30 19.16 4.25 -26.17
N LEU A 31 20.19 3.46 -26.48
CA LEU A 31 21.41 3.95 -27.12
C LEU A 31 21.11 4.59 -28.49
N SER A 32 20.24 3.97 -29.29
CA SER A 32 19.81 4.54 -30.57
C SER A 32 19.05 5.84 -30.40
N GLY A 33 18.04 5.88 -29.53
CA GLY A 33 17.21 7.05 -29.34
C GLY A 33 17.94 8.23 -28.67
N LEU A 34 18.96 7.96 -27.85
CA LEU A 34 19.88 8.99 -27.37
C LEU A 34 20.74 9.59 -28.50
N SER A 35 21.07 8.77 -29.50
CA SER A 35 21.98 9.16 -30.58
C SER A 35 21.28 9.99 -31.66
N ASP A 36 20.04 9.65 -32.00
CA ASP A 36 19.22 10.40 -32.96
C ASP A 36 18.37 11.51 -32.31
N GLY A 37 18.36 11.58 -30.97
CA GLY A 37 17.64 12.57 -30.19
C GLY A 37 16.16 12.29 -29.99
N SER A 38 15.66 11.10 -30.38
CA SER A 38 14.27 10.71 -30.14
C SER A 38 13.96 10.46 -28.67
N ILE A 39 14.98 10.19 -27.84
CA ILE A 39 14.84 9.99 -26.40
C ILE A 39 15.53 11.16 -25.66
N PRO A 40 14.79 11.96 -24.89
CA PRO A 40 15.37 13.01 -24.07
C PRO A 40 16.28 12.43 -22.97
N VAL A 41 17.49 12.97 -22.85
CA VAL A 41 18.48 12.56 -21.82
C VAL A 41 17.90 12.63 -20.40
N ASP A 42 17.17 13.71 -20.10
CA ASP A 42 16.57 13.91 -18.79
C ASP A 42 15.51 12.83 -18.46
N ASN A 43 14.77 12.32 -19.45
CA ASN A 43 13.84 11.22 -19.24
C ASN A 43 14.59 9.93 -18.91
N ALA A 44 15.66 9.61 -19.66
CA ALA A 44 16.49 8.43 -19.39
C ALA A 44 17.13 8.47 -17.99
N ILE A 45 17.63 9.64 -17.56
CA ILE A 45 18.17 9.83 -16.21
C ILE A 45 17.08 9.58 -15.17
N SER A 46 15.89 10.18 -15.34
CA SER A 46 14.79 10.04 -14.37
C SER A 46 14.37 8.59 -14.19
N GLU A 47 14.21 7.84 -15.29
CA GLU A 47 13.80 6.45 -15.23
C GLU A 47 14.88 5.55 -14.61
N LEU A 48 16.15 5.70 -15.00
CA LEU A 48 17.26 4.90 -14.46
C LEU A 48 17.53 5.20 -12.98
N MET A 49 17.34 6.43 -12.53
CA MET A 49 17.50 6.82 -11.12
C MET A 49 16.26 6.50 -10.27
N ASN A 50 15.22 5.91 -10.87
CA ASN A 50 13.92 5.64 -10.24
C ASN A 50 13.38 6.90 -9.55
N LEU A 51 13.33 8.01 -10.29
CA LEU A 51 12.88 9.32 -9.79
C LEU A 51 11.39 9.59 -10.05
N GLY A 52 10.68 8.66 -10.69
CA GLY A 52 9.23 8.73 -10.90
C GLY A 52 8.80 10.07 -11.48
N SER A 53 7.98 10.81 -10.72
CA SER A 53 7.44 12.11 -11.15
C SER A 53 8.27 13.33 -10.68
N ILE A 54 9.53 13.15 -10.28
CA ILE A 54 10.43 14.26 -9.94
C ILE A 54 10.95 14.92 -11.22
N ASP A 55 10.82 16.23 -11.31
CA ASP A 55 11.44 17.03 -12.38
C ASP A 55 12.93 17.23 -12.08
N LEU A 56 13.81 16.84 -13.00
CA LEU A 56 15.26 17.03 -12.85
C LEU A 56 15.65 18.51 -12.71
N LYS A 57 14.88 19.43 -13.28
CA LYS A 57 15.13 20.87 -13.09
C LYS A 57 14.88 21.33 -11.66
N SER A 58 13.97 20.67 -10.93
CA SER A 58 13.73 21.02 -9.53
C SER A 58 14.87 20.57 -8.62
N LEU A 59 15.55 19.47 -8.97
CA LEU A 59 16.82 19.05 -8.36
C LEU A 59 17.97 19.99 -8.71
N GLU A 60 18.09 20.37 -9.99
CA GLU A 60 19.20 21.21 -10.45
C GLU A 60 19.15 22.63 -9.88
N ASN A 61 17.93 23.19 -9.81
CA ASN A 61 17.66 24.53 -9.28
C ASN A 61 17.26 24.51 -7.79
N PHE A 62 17.57 23.43 -7.08
CA PHE A 62 17.19 23.29 -5.69
C PHE A 62 17.88 24.35 -4.82
N ASP A 63 17.09 25.30 -4.32
CA ASP A 63 17.59 26.41 -3.51
C ASP A 63 17.39 26.10 -2.02
N LYS A 64 18.45 25.57 -1.40
CA LYS A 64 18.42 25.26 0.03
C LYS A 64 18.15 26.47 0.91
N THR A 65 18.50 27.69 0.47
CA THR A 65 18.34 28.90 1.30
C THR A 65 16.86 29.20 1.56
N LYS A 66 15.97 28.87 0.61
CA LYS A 66 14.52 28.98 0.79
C LYS A 66 13.99 27.97 1.79
N VAL A 67 14.50 26.73 1.74
CA VAL A 67 14.13 25.67 2.69
C VAL A 67 14.61 26.03 4.09
N ASP A 68 15.88 26.42 4.24
CA ASP A 68 16.47 26.87 5.51
C ASP A 68 15.69 28.03 6.11
N LYS A 69 15.35 29.04 5.30
CA LYS A 69 14.55 30.20 5.73
C LYS A 69 13.17 29.77 6.23
N PHE A 70 12.49 28.86 5.54
CA PHE A 70 11.19 28.36 5.97
C PHE A 70 11.30 27.59 7.30
N ILE A 71 12.27 26.69 7.42
CA ILE A 71 12.55 25.92 8.64
C ILE A 71 12.86 26.87 9.82
N ASP A 72 13.68 27.90 9.59
CA ASP A 72 14.03 28.89 10.62
C ASP A 72 12.82 29.72 11.04
N LYS A 73 11.95 30.10 10.09
CA LYS A 73 10.67 30.73 10.42
C LYS A 73 9.82 29.82 11.29
N LEU A 74 9.62 28.55 10.93
CA LEU A 74 8.87 27.58 11.74
C LEU A 74 9.44 27.46 13.15
N LYS A 75 10.77 27.36 13.27
CA LYS A 75 11.47 27.30 14.57
C LYS A 75 11.23 28.55 15.41
N SER A 76 11.22 29.73 14.78
CA SER A 76 11.06 31.04 15.43
C SER A 76 9.62 31.37 15.86
N VAL A 77 8.60 30.69 15.32
CA VAL A 77 7.19 30.99 15.65
C VAL A 77 6.94 30.78 17.14
N ASN A 78 6.45 31.82 17.82
CA ASN A 78 6.09 31.74 19.24
C ASN A 78 4.58 31.55 19.38
N LEU A 79 4.15 30.29 19.43
CA LEU A 79 2.74 29.93 19.56
C LEU A 79 2.28 30.12 21.01
N ARG A 80 1.12 30.75 21.19
CA ARG A 80 0.45 30.88 22.48
C ARG A 80 -0.19 29.57 22.88
N ASP A 81 0.13 29.06 24.06
CA ASP A 81 -0.36 27.76 24.51
C ASP A 81 -1.83 27.77 24.94
N GLU A 82 -2.37 28.93 25.32
CA GLU A 82 -3.76 29.03 25.79
C GLU A 82 -4.79 28.60 24.72
N SER A 83 -4.45 28.73 23.43
CA SER A 83 -5.34 28.34 22.33
C SER A 83 -5.13 26.91 21.81
N LYS A 84 -4.20 26.13 22.39
CA LYS A 84 -3.94 24.74 21.96
C LYS A 84 -5.22 23.89 21.92
N TYR A 85 -6.04 24.02 22.95
CA TYR A 85 -7.30 23.30 23.03
C TYR A 85 -8.30 23.71 21.94
N VAL A 86 -8.31 25.00 21.55
CA VAL A 86 -9.15 25.50 20.45
C VAL A 86 -8.68 24.88 19.13
N GLU A 87 -7.38 24.85 18.89
CA GLU A 87 -6.78 24.26 17.68
C GLU A 87 -7.10 22.76 17.57
N GLU A 88 -6.97 22.01 18.66
CA GLU A 88 -7.34 20.59 18.72
C GLU A 88 -8.83 20.38 18.46
N SER A 89 -9.68 21.20 19.07
CA SER A 89 -11.13 21.14 18.93
C SER A 89 -11.57 21.42 17.48
N VAL A 90 -11.04 22.47 16.86
CA VAL A 90 -11.34 22.80 15.46
C VAL A 90 -10.88 21.67 14.53
N ARG A 91 -9.66 21.13 14.70
CA ARG A 91 -9.17 19.99 13.93
C ARG A 91 -10.12 18.80 14.06
N ASN A 92 -10.55 18.48 15.27
CA ASN A 92 -11.43 17.36 15.55
C ASN A 92 -12.81 17.58 14.90
N LEU A 93 -13.42 18.76 15.04
CA LEU A 93 -14.69 19.11 14.41
C LEU A 93 -14.63 19.04 12.87
N TYR A 94 -13.54 19.51 12.27
CA TYR A 94 -13.35 19.36 10.82
C TYR A 94 -13.17 17.91 10.41
N THR A 95 -12.46 17.11 11.21
CA THR A 95 -12.32 15.67 10.95
C THR A 95 -13.67 14.95 11.06
N ILE A 96 -14.50 15.35 12.02
CA ILE A 96 -15.89 14.89 12.16
C ILE A 96 -16.70 15.27 10.92
N GLN A 97 -16.62 16.53 10.48
CA GLN A 97 -17.33 17.01 9.30
C GLN A 97 -16.98 16.16 8.07
N GLU A 98 -15.70 15.92 7.80
CA GLU A 98 -15.25 15.13 6.65
C GLU A 98 -15.68 13.66 6.74
N LYS A 99 -15.57 13.04 7.93
CA LYS A 99 -16.01 11.64 8.15
C LYS A 99 -17.53 11.50 8.07
N TRP A 100 -18.26 12.47 8.59
CA TRP A 100 -19.72 12.44 8.55
C TRP A 100 -20.25 12.53 7.11
N LYS A 101 -19.58 13.26 6.22
CA LYS A 101 -19.91 13.27 4.77
C LYS A 101 -19.87 11.87 4.16
N THR A 102 -19.00 10.98 4.62
CA THR A 102 -18.85 9.62 4.07
C THR A 102 -19.79 8.59 4.68
N VAL A 103 -20.45 8.89 5.81
CA VAL A 103 -21.41 7.97 6.46
C VAL A 103 -22.59 7.65 5.52
N GLY A 104 -22.97 8.60 4.67
CA GLY A 104 -24.08 8.43 3.73
C GLY A 104 -25.43 8.32 4.44
N ASN A 105 -26.35 7.54 3.86
CA ASN A 105 -27.69 7.34 4.41
C ASN A 105 -27.75 6.13 5.35
N LEU A 106 -28.28 6.35 6.56
CA LEU A 106 -28.41 5.34 7.62
C LEU A 106 -29.71 4.52 7.53
N THR A 107 -30.52 4.64 6.47
CA THR A 107 -31.73 3.81 6.27
C THR A 107 -31.44 2.34 6.02
N GLY A 108 -30.18 1.98 5.72
CA GLY A 108 -29.75 0.59 5.48
C GLY A 108 -29.39 -0.21 6.74
N LEU A 109 -29.49 0.39 7.94
CA LEU A 109 -29.19 -0.30 9.20
C LEU A 109 -30.22 -1.42 9.48
N PRO A 110 -29.81 -2.54 10.08
CA PRO A 110 -30.72 -3.65 10.36
C PRO A 110 -31.69 -3.28 11.49
N ASP A 111 -32.91 -3.83 11.44
CA ASP A 111 -33.84 -3.70 12.56
C ASP A 111 -33.38 -4.51 13.79
N GLY A 112 -34.06 -4.30 14.92
CA GLY A 112 -33.72 -4.96 16.18
C GLY A 112 -33.77 -6.49 16.13
N ASN A 113 -34.66 -7.09 15.33
CA ASN A 113 -34.78 -8.54 15.23
C ASN A 113 -33.66 -9.11 14.36
N THR A 114 -33.37 -8.45 13.25
CA THR A 114 -32.29 -8.78 12.31
C THR A 114 -30.94 -8.67 13.00
N TYR A 115 -30.68 -7.60 13.75
CA TYR A 115 -29.46 -7.44 14.53
C TYR A 115 -29.24 -8.58 15.55
N LYS A 116 -30.28 -8.94 16.29
CA LYS A 116 -30.20 -9.99 17.33
C LYS A 116 -29.86 -11.37 16.76
N LYS A 117 -30.01 -11.60 15.45
CA LYS A 117 -29.54 -12.84 14.81
C LYS A 117 -28.04 -13.07 15.02
N LEU A 118 -27.24 -11.99 15.13
CA LEU A 118 -25.81 -12.08 15.44
C LEU A 118 -25.51 -12.76 16.78
N TYR A 119 -26.45 -12.77 17.73
CA TYR A 119 -26.23 -13.38 19.06
C TYR A 119 -26.05 -14.89 18.97
N ALA A 120 -26.58 -15.51 17.92
CA ALA A 120 -26.41 -16.94 17.69
C ALA A 120 -24.94 -17.30 17.44
N LEU A 121 -24.11 -16.35 16.97
CA LEU A 121 -22.67 -16.58 16.74
C LEU A 121 -21.94 -17.00 18.02
N ASN A 122 -22.42 -16.59 19.20
CA ASN A 122 -21.83 -16.99 20.49
C ASN A 122 -21.87 -18.51 20.74
N ASN A 123 -22.72 -19.24 20.01
CA ASN A 123 -22.84 -20.69 20.14
C ASN A 123 -21.89 -21.45 19.19
N ILE A 124 -21.10 -20.75 18.38
CA ILE A 124 -20.13 -21.38 17.48
C ILE A 124 -18.90 -21.78 18.31
N ASP A 125 -18.67 -23.08 18.40
CA ASP A 125 -17.42 -23.64 18.93
C ASP A 125 -16.46 -24.00 17.79
N VAL A 126 -15.27 -23.39 17.84
CA VAL A 126 -14.17 -23.61 16.88
C VAL A 126 -12.97 -24.31 17.54
N SER A 127 -13.14 -24.84 18.76
CA SER A 127 -12.08 -25.52 19.51
C SER A 127 -11.46 -26.68 18.73
N SER A 128 -12.25 -27.39 17.92
CA SER A 128 -11.79 -28.50 17.07
C SER A 128 -10.85 -28.07 15.94
N LEU A 129 -10.79 -26.78 15.58
CA LEU A 129 -9.89 -26.27 14.54
C LEU A 129 -8.46 -26.03 15.05
N LYS A 130 -8.21 -26.20 16.36
CA LYS A 130 -6.88 -26.08 16.94
C LYS A 130 -6.01 -27.29 16.59
N ASN A 131 -4.72 -27.05 16.39
CA ASN A 131 -3.69 -28.09 16.18
C ASN A 131 -4.00 -29.04 15.01
N LEU A 132 -4.47 -28.48 13.89
CA LEU A 132 -4.70 -29.25 12.66
C LEU A 132 -3.36 -29.61 11.99
N PRO A 133 -3.26 -30.78 11.33
CA PRO A 133 -2.01 -31.31 10.77
C PRO A 133 -1.59 -30.64 9.45
N PHE A 134 -1.73 -29.31 9.34
CA PHE A 134 -1.43 -28.57 8.10
C PHE A 134 0.03 -28.73 7.66
N ASP A 135 0.99 -28.64 8.58
CA ASP A 135 2.41 -28.80 8.25
C ASP A 135 2.68 -30.13 7.54
N ASN A 136 2.18 -31.24 8.08
CA ASN A 136 2.33 -32.56 7.46
C ASN A 136 1.66 -32.66 6.07
N VAL A 137 0.45 -32.09 5.93
CA VAL A 137 -0.26 -32.07 4.65
C VAL A 137 0.52 -31.26 3.61
N LEU A 138 1.00 -30.07 3.99
CA LEU A 138 1.76 -29.20 3.11
C LEU A 138 3.10 -29.83 2.74
N ASP A 139 3.78 -30.54 3.64
CA ASP A 139 5.03 -31.23 3.33
C ASP A 139 4.82 -32.36 2.30
N LEU A 140 3.72 -33.11 2.42
CA LEU A 140 3.37 -34.15 1.46
C LEU A 140 2.96 -33.58 0.09
N LEU A 141 2.20 -32.48 0.08
CA LEU A 141 1.80 -31.78 -1.15
C LEU A 141 2.94 -31.00 -1.81
N ALA A 142 4.11 -30.91 -1.18
CA ALA A 142 5.32 -30.35 -1.82
C ALA A 142 5.96 -31.34 -2.79
N LYS A 143 5.69 -32.64 -2.62
CA LYS A 143 6.36 -33.68 -3.40
C LYS A 143 5.96 -33.61 -4.88
N PRO A 144 6.90 -33.86 -5.81
CA PRO A 144 6.61 -33.84 -7.25
C PRO A 144 5.65 -34.96 -7.67
N SER A 145 5.63 -36.07 -6.92
CA SER A 145 4.71 -37.20 -7.09
C SER A 145 4.45 -37.88 -5.75
N LEU A 146 3.34 -38.63 -5.66
CA LEU A 146 2.93 -39.31 -4.44
C LEU A 146 3.15 -40.82 -4.54
N SER A 147 3.79 -41.41 -3.52
CA SER A 147 3.75 -42.86 -3.31
C SER A 147 2.38 -43.32 -2.76
N GLU A 148 2.10 -44.62 -2.77
CA GLU A 148 0.87 -45.17 -2.16
C GLU A 148 0.76 -44.81 -0.68
N ALA A 149 1.90 -44.81 0.05
CA ALA A 149 1.95 -44.40 1.44
C ALA A 149 1.64 -42.90 1.62
N ASP A 150 2.14 -42.05 0.71
CA ASP A 150 1.84 -40.61 0.72
C ASP A 150 0.36 -40.34 0.46
N VAL A 151 -0.24 -41.03 -0.52
CA VAL A 151 -1.69 -40.93 -0.80
C VAL A 151 -2.50 -41.35 0.43
N GLY A 152 -2.13 -42.47 1.08
CA GLY A 152 -2.79 -42.93 2.30
C GLY A 152 -2.69 -41.92 3.45
N SER A 153 -1.50 -41.34 3.66
CA SER A 153 -1.25 -40.33 4.69
C SER A 153 -1.99 -39.02 4.42
N LEU A 154 -2.01 -38.55 3.17
CA LEU A 154 -2.74 -37.36 2.73
C LEU A 154 -4.24 -37.54 2.91
N LYS A 155 -4.81 -38.66 2.43
CA LYS A 155 -6.24 -38.95 2.63
C LYS A 155 -6.62 -38.95 4.09
N THR A 156 -5.80 -39.59 4.94
CA THR A 156 -6.03 -39.64 6.39
C THR A 156 -6.01 -38.23 7.00
N SER A 157 -4.97 -37.45 6.71
CA SER A 157 -4.79 -36.10 7.29
C SER A 157 -5.85 -35.11 6.80
N LEU A 158 -6.16 -35.12 5.50
CA LEU A 158 -7.21 -34.28 4.92
C LEU A 158 -8.60 -34.68 5.43
N THR A 159 -8.85 -35.98 5.62
CA THR A 159 -10.11 -36.46 6.24
C THR A 159 -10.23 -36.01 7.70
N ASP A 160 -9.14 -36.03 8.48
CA ASP A 160 -9.13 -35.50 9.85
C ASP A 160 -9.44 -34.00 9.87
N ILE A 161 -8.74 -33.21 9.04
CA ILE A 161 -9.02 -31.76 8.87
C ILE A 161 -10.48 -31.56 8.50
N SER A 162 -10.96 -32.30 7.50
CA SER A 162 -12.30 -32.16 6.97
C SER A 162 -13.40 -32.54 7.97
N THR A 163 -13.13 -33.54 8.80
CA THR A 163 -14.01 -34.01 9.88
C THR A 163 -14.05 -32.99 11.02
N LYS A 164 -12.91 -32.44 11.42
CA LYS A 164 -12.81 -31.40 12.46
C LYS A 164 -13.46 -30.08 12.04
N ILE A 165 -13.38 -29.70 10.76
CA ILE A 165 -14.17 -28.59 10.21
C ILE A 165 -15.66 -28.97 10.16
N GLY A 166 -15.97 -30.22 9.81
CA GLY A 166 -17.34 -30.71 9.81
C GLY A 166 -18.02 -30.63 11.18
N SER A 167 -17.27 -30.82 12.28
CA SER A 167 -17.80 -30.75 13.65
C SER A 167 -18.12 -29.33 14.13
N THR A 168 -17.60 -28.29 13.45
CA THR A 168 -17.95 -26.89 13.75
C THR A 168 -19.22 -26.43 13.02
N LYS A 169 -19.89 -27.32 12.28
CA LYS A 169 -21.08 -26.97 11.49
C LYS A 169 -22.16 -26.36 12.39
N THR A 170 -22.68 -25.22 11.95
CA THR A 170 -23.72 -24.48 12.65
C THR A 170 -25.01 -24.46 11.85
N SER A 171 -26.15 -24.34 12.53
CA SER A 171 -27.47 -24.10 11.88
C SER A 171 -27.66 -22.64 11.45
N ILE A 172 -26.70 -21.78 11.79
CA ILE A 172 -26.70 -20.36 11.46
C ILE A 172 -26.37 -20.16 9.97
N SER A 173 -27.13 -19.30 9.28
CA SER A 173 -26.74 -18.84 7.94
C SER A 173 -25.59 -17.84 8.05
N LEU A 174 -24.37 -18.29 7.75
CA LEU A 174 -23.18 -17.42 7.80
C LEU A 174 -23.25 -16.33 6.74
N GLU A 175 -23.81 -16.60 5.55
CA GLU A 175 -24.03 -15.59 4.51
C GLU A 175 -24.96 -14.46 4.97
N GLU A 176 -26.02 -14.81 5.71
CA GLU A 176 -26.90 -13.81 6.31
C GLU A 176 -26.15 -12.98 7.35
N MET A 177 -25.34 -13.61 8.20
CA MET A 177 -24.53 -12.89 9.19
C MET A 177 -23.53 -11.93 8.54
N VAL A 178 -22.87 -12.34 7.45
CA VAL A 178 -22.01 -11.46 6.65
C VAL A 178 -22.79 -10.24 6.16
N LYS A 179 -23.98 -10.43 5.58
CA LYS A 179 -24.82 -9.32 5.10
C LYS A 179 -25.24 -8.36 6.22
N ILE A 180 -25.56 -8.90 7.41
CA ILE A 180 -25.88 -8.08 8.58
C ILE A 180 -24.65 -7.27 9.00
N LEU A 181 -23.48 -7.89 9.13
CA LEU A 181 -22.23 -7.21 9.49
C LEU A 181 -21.85 -6.12 8.46
N GLU A 182 -22.03 -6.39 7.17
CA GLU A 182 -21.83 -5.40 6.10
C GLU A 182 -22.75 -4.18 6.25
N SER A 183 -24.04 -4.39 6.57
CA SER A 183 -24.99 -3.30 6.79
C SER A 183 -24.65 -2.39 7.97
N LEU A 184 -23.81 -2.88 8.89
CA LEU A 184 -23.38 -2.18 10.09
C LEU A 184 -22.12 -1.32 9.88
N LYS A 185 -21.43 -1.43 8.74
CA LYS A 185 -20.22 -0.65 8.42
C LYS A 185 -20.33 0.86 8.65
N PRO A 186 -21.45 1.55 8.37
CA PRO A 186 -21.58 2.98 8.63
C PRO A 186 -21.32 3.35 10.11
N LEU A 187 -21.61 2.44 11.04
CA LEU A 187 -21.42 2.66 12.47
C LEU A 187 -19.94 2.68 12.89
N TYR A 188 -19.03 2.15 12.07
CA TYR A 188 -17.58 2.30 12.28
C TYR A 188 -17.17 3.76 12.22
N ILE A 189 -17.62 4.46 11.18
CA ILE A 189 -17.36 5.89 11.00
C ILE A 189 -18.08 6.71 12.09
N ILE A 190 -19.27 6.31 12.51
CA ILE A 190 -19.99 6.97 13.62
C ILE A 190 -19.23 6.81 14.94
N SER A 191 -18.75 5.60 15.24
CA SER A 191 -17.89 5.37 16.40
C SER A 191 -16.65 6.25 16.33
N GLU A 192 -16.00 6.35 15.16
CA GLU A 192 -14.87 7.24 14.89
C GLU A 192 -15.17 8.67 15.31
N VAL A 193 -16.23 9.23 14.76
CA VAL A 193 -16.75 10.57 15.08
C VAL A 193 -17.00 10.73 16.58
N PHE A 194 -17.61 9.75 17.24
CA PHE A 194 -17.93 9.82 18.67
C PHE A 194 -16.69 9.89 19.58
N SER A 195 -15.55 9.29 19.22
CA SER A 195 -14.35 9.44 20.08
C SER A 195 -13.55 10.70 19.81
N LEU A 196 -13.74 11.38 18.67
CA LEU A 196 -13.19 12.72 18.47
C LEU A 196 -13.84 13.76 19.41
N LEU A 197 -15.01 13.43 19.97
CA LEU A 197 -15.74 14.26 20.94
C LEU A 197 -15.27 14.05 22.40
N GLY A 198 -14.50 13.00 22.69
CA GLY A 198 -14.12 12.66 24.07
C GLY A 198 -15.28 12.17 24.96
N ALA A 199 -15.00 11.97 26.25
CA ALA A 199 -15.97 11.44 27.22
C ALA A 199 -16.84 12.50 27.92
N SER A 200 -16.52 13.79 27.73
CA SER A 200 -17.02 14.87 28.60
C SER A 200 -17.27 16.15 27.80
N SER A 201 -18.53 16.37 27.43
CA SER A 201 -19.09 17.61 26.86
C SER A 201 -18.63 17.98 25.45
N PRO A 202 -19.48 18.69 24.68
CA PRO A 202 -19.08 19.20 23.38
C PRO A 202 -17.84 20.09 23.49
N PRO A 203 -17.01 20.16 22.44
CA PRO A 203 -15.84 21.03 22.44
C PRO A 203 -16.31 22.46 22.63
N ILE A 204 -16.16 22.99 23.84
CA ILE A 204 -16.35 24.42 24.08
C ILE A 204 -15.26 25.07 23.28
N LEU A 205 -15.58 25.67 22.13
CA LEU A 205 -14.57 26.27 21.26
C LEU A 205 -13.86 27.47 21.91
N GLY A 206 -14.26 27.81 23.15
CA GLY A 206 -13.47 28.61 24.06
C GLY A 206 -13.27 29.99 23.48
N LEU A 207 -14.36 30.68 23.12
CA LEU A 207 -14.32 32.01 22.51
C LEU A 207 -13.44 33.00 23.30
N HIS A 208 -13.26 32.79 24.61
CA HIS A 208 -12.31 33.55 25.45
C HIS A 208 -10.84 33.43 25.02
N ASN A 209 -10.47 32.35 24.32
CA ASN A 209 -9.13 32.11 23.75
C ASN A 209 -9.07 32.43 22.25
N ALA A 210 -10.14 32.98 21.65
CA ALA A 210 -10.17 33.35 20.23
C ALA A 210 -9.07 34.37 19.88
N ASP A 211 -8.69 35.23 20.82
CA ASP A 211 -7.57 36.17 20.65
C ASP A 211 -6.21 35.47 20.54
N SER A 212 -5.93 34.51 21.43
CA SER A 212 -4.70 33.71 21.34
C SER A 212 -4.69 32.84 20.08
N PHE A 213 -5.83 32.25 19.73
CA PHE A 213 -5.98 31.48 18.49
C PHE A 213 -5.74 32.36 17.24
N PHE A 214 -6.35 33.55 17.19
CA PHE A 214 -6.15 34.49 16.09
C PHE A 214 -4.71 34.99 16.00
N THR A 215 -4.04 35.17 17.14
CA THR A 215 -2.61 35.51 17.19
C THR A 215 -1.78 34.37 16.56
N ASN A 216 -2.04 33.12 16.93
CA ASN A 216 -1.38 31.96 16.33
C ASN A 216 -1.67 31.84 14.84
N PHE A 217 -2.92 32.06 14.44
CA PHE A 217 -3.37 32.06 13.05
C PHE A 217 -2.61 33.08 12.21
N LYS A 218 -2.40 34.30 12.72
CA LYS A 218 -1.62 35.35 12.04
C LYS A 218 -0.16 34.97 11.80
N PHE A 219 0.45 34.14 12.64
CA PHE A 219 1.83 33.70 12.36
C PHE A 219 1.94 32.87 11.08
N LEU A 220 0.86 32.20 10.67
CA LEU A 220 0.83 31.42 9.44
C LEU A 220 0.91 32.31 8.19
N ASP A 221 0.46 33.57 8.27
CA ASP A 221 0.50 34.51 7.15
C ASP A 221 1.92 34.73 6.60
N GLY A 222 2.93 34.72 7.48
CA GLY A 222 4.33 34.87 7.10
C GLY A 222 4.98 33.60 6.54
N LEU A 223 4.26 32.47 6.58
CA LEU A 223 4.71 31.15 6.14
C LEU A 223 4.11 30.73 4.80
N THR A 224 2.88 31.14 4.49
CA THR A 224 2.15 30.67 3.28
C THR A 224 2.93 30.91 1.98
N SER A 225 3.55 32.08 1.80
CA SER A 225 4.32 32.40 0.59
C SER A 225 5.55 31.51 0.40
N ASP A 226 6.14 31.05 1.50
CA ASP A 226 7.34 30.22 1.48
C ASP A 226 6.98 28.73 1.38
N ALA A 227 5.73 28.36 1.71
CA ALA A 227 5.22 27.01 1.68
C ALA A 227 4.86 26.54 0.25
N ASP A 228 4.49 27.42 -0.68
CA ASP A 228 4.04 27.05 -2.04
C ASP A 228 5.19 26.64 -3.01
N SER A 229 6.30 26.14 -2.47
CA SER A 229 7.48 25.83 -3.26
C SER A 229 7.55 24.35 -3.65
N ALA A 230 7.72 24.08 -4.95
CA ALA A 230 8.01 22.75 -5.50
C ALA A 230 9.30 22.11 -4.92
N LEU A 231 10.13 22.89 -4.22
CA LEU A 231 11.31 22.41 -3.49
C LEU A 231 10.94 21.37 -2.42
N PHE A 232 9.84 21.58 -1.68
CA PHE A 232 9.43 20.64 -0.64
C PHE A 232 8.89 19.32 -1.20
N ASP A 233 8.24 19.37 -2.36
CA ASP A 233 7.83 18.16 -3.08
C ASP A 233 9.06 17.36 -3.54
N THR A 234 10.07 18.06 -4.06
CA THR A 234 11.34 17.43 -4.45
C THR A 234 12.01 16.76 -3.26
N LEU A 235 12.08 17.47 -2.13
CA LEU A 235 12.66 16.96 -0.88
C LEU A 235 11.90 15.75 -0.33
N GLY A 236 10.57 15.81 -0.34
CA GLY A 236 9.68 14.71 0.01
C GLY A 236 9.93 13.47 -0.83
N LYS A 237 9.86 13.62 -2.17
CA LYS A 237 9.95 12.51 -3.12
C LYS A 237 11.33 11.83 -3.11
N VAL A 238 12.42 12.60 -3.11
CA VAL A 238 13.78 12.02 -3.10
C VAL A 238 13.97 11.10 -1.90
N ILE A 239 13.56 11.54 -0.71
CA ILE A 239 13.70 10.74 0.50
C ILE A 239 12.70 9.59 0.55
N SER A 240 11.43 9.82 0.16
CA SER A 240 10.41 8.77 0.19
C SER A 240 10.76 7.61 -0.73
N TYR A 241 11.33 7.89 -1.91
CA TYR A 241 11.66 6.89 -2.92
C TYR A 241 12.82 5.97 -2.51
N ARG A 242 13.58 6.32 -1.47
CA ARG A 242 14.64 5.45 -0.91
C ARG A 242 14.17 4.60 0.26
N PHE A 243 12.98 4.92 0.79
CA PHE A 243 12.38 4.26 1.92
C PHE A 243 11.28 3.26 1.52
N VAL A 244 10.37 3.65 0.62
CA VAL A 244 9.30 2.79 0.08
C VAL A 244 9.43 2.71 -1.43
N PHE A 245 9.06 1.56 -2.01
CA PHE A 245 8.91 1.44 -3.44
C PHE A 245 7.87 2.42 -3.96
N HIS A 246 8.21 3.16 -5.03
CA HIS A 246 7.28 4.01 -5.75
C HIS A 246 7.26 3.55 -7.22
N PRO A 247 6.09 3.21 -7.77
CA PRO A 247 5.98 2.86 -9.18
C PRO A 247 6.58 3.96 -10.06
N THR A 248 7.51 3.58 -10.93
CA THR A 248 8.11 4.46 -11.93
C THR A 248 7.60 4.03 -13.30
N ASN A 249 6.92 4.94 -14.02
CA ASN A 249 6.59 4.72 -15.42
C ASN A 249 7.89 4.78 -16.24
N ARG A 250 8.21 3.72 -16.98
CA ARG A 250 9.41 3.63 -17.80
C ARG A 250 9.02 3.51 -19.25
N ASP A 251 9.21 4.58 -20.01
CA ASP A 251 8.91 4.62 -21.43
C ASP A 251 10.11 4.11 -22.25
N TYR A 252 11.34 4.30 -21.76
CA TYR A 252 12.57 4.04 -22.52
C TYR A 252 13.50 2.99 -21.89
N SER A 253 13.31 2.69 -20.61
CA SER A 253 14.19 1.83 -19.81
C SER A 253 13.45 0.67 -19.14
N SER A 254 12.32 0.24 -19.71
CA SER A 254 11.43 -0.78 -19.12
C SER A 254 12.14 -2.09 -18.77
N GLY A 255 13.20 -2.49 -19.49
CA GLY A 255 13.99 -3.68 -19.17
C GLY A 255 14.97 -3.52 -17.99
N PHE A 256 15.19 -2.31 -17.49
CA PHE A 256 16.04 -2.01 -16.33
C PHE A 256 15.18 -1.86 -15.07
N LEU A 257 14.62 -2.97 -14.59
CA LEU A 257 13.72 -3.03 -13.43
C LEU A 257 14.29 -2.31 -12.19
N ASN A 258 15.57 -2.55 -11.89
CA ASN A 258 16.28 -1.96 -10.75
C ASN A 258 16.96 -0.62 -11.10
N GLY A 259 16.60 -0.02 -12.24
CA GLY A 259 17.16 1.22 -12.73
C GLY A 259 18.64 1.08 -13.08
N PHE A 260 19.46 2.05 -12.68
CA PHE A 260 20.89 2.11 -12.99
C PHE A 260 21.67 0.89 -12.48
N ASN A 261 21.16 0.18 -11.48
CA ASN A 261 21.81 -1.03 -10.96
C ASN A 261 21.90 -2.12 -12.03
N ASP A 262 20.90 -2.24 -12.90
CA ASP A 262 20.86 -3.25 -13.95
C ASP A 262 21.83 -2.95 -15.11
N LEU A 263 22.39 -1.73 -15.18
CA LEU A 263 23.37 -1.38 -16.20
C LEU A 263 24.64 -2.22 -16.09
N ASN A 264 25.03 -2.65 -14.89
CA ASN A 264 26.21 -3.49 -14.70
C ASN A 264 26.05 -4.90 -15.29
N LYS A 265 24.81 -5.35 -15.50
CA LYS A 265 24.51 -6.65 -16.11
C LYS A 265 24.79 -6.67 -17.60
N LEU A 266 24.85 -5.51 -18.25
CA LEU A 266 25.06 -5.43 -19.70
C LEU A 266 26.40 -6.02 -20.16
N GLU A 267 27.45 -6.01 -19.33
CA GLU A 267 28.73 -6.64 -19.70
C GLU A 267 28.65 -8.17 -19.79
N GLU A 268 27.88 -8.79 -18.91
CA GLU A 268 27.64 -10.24 -18.88
C GLU A 268 26.58 -10.61 -19.93
N ASP A 269 25.45 -9.90 -19.94
CA ASP A 269 24.34 -10.12 -20.85
C ASP A 269 24.76 -9.98 -22.32
N SER A 270 25.64 -9.02 -22.64
CA SER A 270 26.13 -8.84 -24.01
C SER A 270 27.02 -9.99 -24.49
N LYS A 271 27.58 -10.81 -23.60
CA LYS A 271 28.43 -11.96 -23.95
C LYS A 271 27.69 -13.29 -23.84
N ASP A 272 26.50 -13.27 -23.26
CA ASP A 272 25.65 -14.43 -23.08
C ASP A 272 25.30 -15.08 -24.44
N GLU A 273 25.45 -16.39 -24.54
CA GLU A 273 25.26 -17.14 -25.79
C GLU A 273 23.85 -16.99 -26.36
N TRP A 274 22.84 -16.91 -25.49
CA TRP A 274 21.45 -16.73 -25.90
C TRP A 274 21.24 -15.34 -26.49
N VAL A 275 21.74 -14.30 -25.83
CA VAL A 275 21.67 -12.91 -26.34
C VAL A 275 22.43 -12.77 -27.66
N GLN A 276 23.62 -13.36 -27.76
CA GLN A 276 24.45 -13.35 -28.97
C GLN A 276 23.72 -14.00 -30.15
N LYS A 277 23.08 -15.15 -29.92
CA LYS A 277 22.28 -15.84 -30.95
C LYS A 277 21.10 -15.00 -31.44
N LEU A 278 20.47 -14.23 -30.56
CA LEU A 278 19.31 -13.41 -30.90
C LEU A 278 19.66 -12.10 -31.59
N PHE A 279 20.62 -11.36 -31.04
CA PHE A 279 20.90 -9.98 -31.44
C PHE A 279 22.21 -9.82 -32.19
N GLY A 280 23.18 -10.72 -32.02
CA GLY A 280 24.58 -10.51 -32.45
C GLY A 280 24.76 -10.31 -33.95
N SER A 281 23.88 -10.85 -34.79
CA SER A 281 23.91 -10.64 -36.25
C SER A 281 23.28 -9.32 -36.70
N PHE A 282 22.52 -8.64 -35.85
CA PHE A 282 21.72 -7.47 -36.21
C PHE A 282 22.11 -6.21 -35.43
N VAL A 283 22.74 -6.39 -34.27
CA VAL A 283 23.06 -5.32 -33.33
C VAL A 283 24.48 -5.51 -32.81
N ARG A 284 25.20 -4.38 -32.72
CA ARG A 284 26.52 -4.35 -32.08
C ARG A 284 26.39 -4.35 -30.56
N LEU A 285 26.34 -5.54 -29.98
CA LEU A 285 26.21 -5.75 -28.53
C LEU A 285 27.41 -5.21 -27.74
N ASP A 286 28.58 -5.03 -28.35
CA ASP A 286 29.71 -4.38 -27.69
C ASP A 286 29.42 -2.90 -27.37
N GLU A 287 28.58 -2.23 -28.16
CA GLU A 287 28.26 -0.81 -27.97
C GLU A 287 27.35 -0.56 -26.76
N VAL A 288 26.48 -1.51 -26.39
CA VAL A 288 25.57 -1.32 -25.25
C VAL A 288 26.32 -1.24 -23.91
N THR A 289 27.52 -1.81 -23.84
CA THR A 289 28.39 -1.74 -22.65
C THR A 289 28.83 -0.30 -22.35
N SER A 290 28.74 0.62 -23.31
CA SER A 290 29.01 2.04 -23.07
C SER A 290 28.07 2.67 -22.02
N LEU A 291 26.85 2.14 -21.87
CA LEU A 291 25.89 2.58 -20.85
C LEU A 291 26.34 2.23 -19.43
N VAL A 292 27.19 1.22 -19.24
CA VAL A 292 27.74 0.82 -17.93
C VAL A 292 28.47 1.98 -17.25
N LYS A 293 29.06 2.90 -18.04
CA LYS A 293 29.74 4.11 -17.54
C LYS A 293 28.83 5.04 -16.72
N LEU A 294 27.51 4.93 -16.87
CA LEU A 294 26.54 5.72 -16.12
C LEU A 294 26.30 5.16 -14.71
N GLN A 295 26.59 3.88 -14.47
CA GLN A 295 26.24 3.18 -13.24
C GLN A 295 26.91 3.82 -12.01
N THR A 296 28.22 4.03 -12.06
CA THR A 296 28.98 4.56 -10.91
C THR A 296 28.54 5.96 -10.49
N PRO A 297 28.48 6.98 -11.37
CA PRO A 297 28.07 8.32 -10.96
C PRO A 297 26.61 8.37 -10.46
N MET A 298 25.71 7.56 -11.05
CA MET A 298 24.34 7.40 -10.57
C MET A 298 24.30 6.76 -9.17
N MET A 299 25.06 5.69 -8.96
CA MET A 299 25.19 5.01 -7.67
C MET A 299 25.75 5.92 -6.58
N GLU A 300 26.77 6.72 -6.88
CA GLU A 300 27.35 7.66 -5.92
C GLU A 300 26.33 8.72 -5.47
N MET A 301 25.56 9.25 -6.41
CA MET A 301 24.48 10.19 -6.13
C MET A 301 23.36 9.54 -5.30
N ASP A 302 22.93 8.34 -5.69
CA ASP A 302 21.92 7.56 -4.97
C ASP A 302 22.35 7.23 -3.54
N LYS A 303 23.61 6.82 -3.35
CA LYS A 303 24.17 6.48 -2.05
C LYS A 303 24.09 7.65 -1.08
N LYS A 304 24.36 8.89 -1.53
CA LYS A 304 24.22 10.08 -0.69
C LYS A 304 22.79 10.24 -0.18
N TRP A 305 21.79 10.06 -1.04
CA TRP A 305 20.38 10.10 -0.65
C TRP A 305 19.98 8.95 0.28
N SER A 306 20.34 7.74 -0.11
CA SER A 306 19.98 6.49 0.58
C SER A 306 20.60 6.38 1.97
N THR A 307 21.82 6.88 2.19
CA THR A 307 22.44 6.96 3.52
C THR A 307 21.72 7.97 4.42
N HIS A 308 21.16 9.03 3.86
CA HIS A 308 20.45 10.07 4.61
C HIS A 308 18.98 9.70 4.92
N ALA A 309 18.34 8.90 4.07
CA ALA A 309 16.93 8.51 4.15
C ALA A 309 16.62 7.52 5.31
N THR A 310 16.65 8.01 6.55
CA THR A 310 16.29 7.25 7.76
C THR A 310 14.80 7.41 8.11
N PRO A 311 14.21 6.51 8.94
CA PRO A 311 12.82 6.68 9.41
C PRO A 311 12.54 8.03 10.08
N ASP A 312 13.51 8.54 10.85
CA ASP A 312 13.39 9.84 11.52
C ASP A 312 13.36 10.99 10.52
N VAL A 313 14.29 10.99 9.56
CA VAL A 313 14.36 12.00 8.51
C VAL A 313 13.07 12.00 7.69
N TYR A 314 12.60 10.81 7.28
CA TYR A 314 11.33 10.67 6.57
C TYR A 314 10.14 11.24 7.37
N ASN A 315 10.06 10.93 8.68
CA ASN A 315 9.01 11.46 9.55
C ASN A 315 9.07 12.99 9.67
N SER A 316 10.26 13.56 9.84
CA SER A 316 10.47 15.01 9.92
C SER A 316 10.01 15.71 8.63
N ILE A 317 10.33 15.12 7.48
CA ILE A 317 9.90 15.62 6.15
C ILE A 317 8.39 15.54 5.98
N ARG A 318 7.77 14.40 6.33
CA ARG A 318 6.31 14.21 6.26
C ARG A 318 5.57 15.28 7.07
N ARG A 319 6.03 15.60 8.28
CA ARG A 319 5.41 16.64 9.11
C ARG A 319 5.48 18.03 8.47
N VAL A 320 6.63 18.39 7.89
CA VAL A 320 6.75 19.66 7.14
C VAL A 320 5.84 19.67 5.90
N MET A 321 5.72 18.55 5.20
CA MET A 321 4.78 18.41 4.09
C MET A 321 3.33 18.57 4.55
N ASN A 322 2.93 18.02 5.69
CA ASN A 322 1.59 18.20 6.27
C ASN A 322 1.30 19.68 6.61
N ILE A 323 2.28 20.38 7.20
CA ILE A 323 2.19 21.83 7.46
C ILE A 323 1.97 22.57 6.16
N ARG A 324 2.80 22.33 5.16
CA ARG A 324 2.69 22.95 3.84
C ARG A 324 1.34 22.68 3.19
N GLN A 325 0.90 21.43 3.13
CA GLN A 325 -0.38 21.05 2.53
C GLN A 325 -1.54 21.77 3.21
N SER A 326 -1.48 21.88 4.54
CA SER A 326 -2.45 22.63 5.32
C SER A 326 -2.42 24.13 4.98
N LEU A 327 -1.23 24.74 4.86
CA LEU A 327 -1.07 26.16 4.51
C LEU A 327 -1.53 26.48 3.08
N VAL A 328 -1.18 25.65 2.10
CA VAL A 328 -1.54 25.84 0.68
C VAL A 328 -3.05 25.61 0.47
N GLY A 329 -3.66 24.73 1.26
CA GLY A 329 -5.10 24.47 1.21
C GLY A 329 -5.98 25.61 1.73
N VAL A 330 -5.40 26.62 2.39
CA VAL A 330 -6.13 27.82 2.86
C VAL A 330 -6.36 28.77 1.69
N THR A 331 -7.63 28.89 1.29
CA THR A 331 -8.04 29.66 0.10
C THR A 331 -8.32 31.13 0.38
N LYS A 332 -8.62 31.47 1.63
CA LYS A 332 -8.93 32.83 2.07
C LYS A 332 -8.44 33.02 3.50
N LYS A 333 -7.93 34.21 3.78
CA LYS A 333 -7.61 34.65 5.15
C LYS A 333 -8.88 35.12 5.83
N GLU A 334 -9.20 34.49 6.95
CA GLU A 334 -10.36 34.88 7.75
C GLU A 334 -9.98 35.99 8.74
N SER A 335 -10.84 36.99 8.89
CA SER A 335 -10.66 38.04 9.90
C SER A 335 -10.92 37.49 11.29
N LYS A 336 -10.53 38.24 12.35
CA LYS A 336 -10.85 37.88 13.73
C LYS A 336 -12.36 37.63 13.90
N LYS A 337 -13.17 38.54 13.37
CA LYS A 337 -14.63 38.45 13.43
C LYS A 337 -15.16 37.23 12.67
N ASP A 338 -14.63 36.94 11.49
CA ASP A 338 -15.00 35.73 10.74
C ASP A 338 -14.70 34.46 11.56
N ILE A 339 -13.54 34.42 12.22
CA ILE A 339 -13.16 33.31 13.10
C ILE A 339 -14.12 33.21 14.28
N GLU A 340 -14.40 34.30 14.98
CA GLU A 340 -15.34 34.32 16.11
C GLU A 340 -16.75 33.88 15.68
N ASP A 341 -17.27 34.38 14.56
CA ASP A 341 -18.59 34.04 14.02
C ASP A 341 -18.67 32.57 13.61
N ILE A 342 -17.62 32.04 12.94
CA ILE A 342 -17.57 30.64 12.51
C ILE A 342 -17.43 29.71 13.71
N LEU A 343 -16.55 30.04 14.67
CA LEU A 343 -16.39 29.26 15.90
C LEU A 343 -17.69 29.28 16.71
N GLY A 344 -18.35 30.44 16.85
CA GLY A 344 -19.64 30.55 17.51
C GLY A 344 -20.74 29.73 16.80
N THR A 345 -20.76 29.73 15.47
CA THR A 345 -21.69 28.90 14.69
C THR A 345 -21.41 27.40 14.89
N ALA A 346 -20.14 27.00 14.90
CA ALA A 346 -19.73 25.62 15.13
C ALA A 346 -20.05 25.16 16.57
N ASP A 347 -19.87 26.03 17.57
CA ASP A 347 -20.22 25.80 18.97
C ASP A 347 -21.73 25.57 19.14
N ASN A 348 -22.55 26.37 18.45
CA ASN A 348 -24.00 26.24 18.43
C ASN A 348 -24.52 24.94 17.79
N CYS A 349 -23.71 24.23 16.99
CA CYS A 349 -24.10 22.91 16.49
C CYS A 349 -24.24 21.87 17.62
N TRP A 350 -23.74 22.16 18.82
CA TRP A 350 -23.58 21.21 19.91
C TRP A 350 -24.44 21.50 21.15
N ALA A 351 -25.62 22.10 20.98
CA ALA A 351 -26.52 22.49 22.08
C ALA A 351 -27.22 21.31 22.81
N PHE A 352 -26.53 20.18 23.02
CA PHE A 352 -27.03 19.00 23.73
C PHE A 352 -25.90 18.32 24.53
N ARG A 353 -26.25 17.57 25.57
CA ARG A 353 -25.27 16.80 26.33
C ARG A 353 -25.03 15.46 25.65
N SER A 354 -23.77 15.14 25.39
CA SER A 354 -23.37 13.80 24.93
C SER A 354 -23.75 12.76 26.00
N ASP A 355 -24.44 11.70 25.60
CA ASP A 355 -24.71 10.56 26.47
C ASP A 355 -23.48 9.64 26.47
N ARG A 356 -22.80 9.57 27.62
CA ARG A 356 -21.61 8.73 27.79
C ARG A 356 -21.92 7.25 27.56
N LEU A 357 -23.11 6.78 27.95
CA LEU A 357 -23.51 5.38 27.81
C LEU A 357 -23.72 5.01 26.35
N ALA A 358 -24.26 5.93 25.54
CA ALA A 358 -24.39 5.75 24.09
C ALA A 358 -23.03 5.59 23.41
N ASN A 359 -22.08 6.48 23.73
CA ASN A 359 -20.74 6.45 23.15
C ASN A 359 -20.02 5.14 23.50
N GLU A 360 -20.08 4.74 24.78
CA GLU A 360 -19.52 3.46 25.24
C GLU A 360 -20.21 2.26 24.59
N ALA A 361 -21.53 2.30 24.41
CA ALA A 361 -22.27 1.23 23.73
C ALA A 361 -21.84 1.08 22.26
N ILE A 362 -21.73 2.19 21.51
CA ILE A 362 -21.27 2.16 20.11
C ILE A 362 -19.81 1.71 20.01
N LYS A 363 -18.93 2.14 20.91
CA LYS A 363 -17.53 1.69 20.94
C LYS A 363 -17.41 0.19 21.17
N LYS A 364 -18.11 -0.34 22.19
CA LYS A 364 -18.12 -1.78 22.50
C LYS A 364 -18.69 -2.60 21.34
N PHE A 365 -19.77 -2.10 20.75
CA PHE A 365 -20.37 -2.67 19.55
C PHE A 365 -19.35 -2.75 18.40
N VAL A 366 -18.69 -1.63 18.05
CA VAL A 366 -17.75 -1.58 16.91
C VAL A 366 -16.61 -2.57 17.08
N LYS A 367 -16.04 -2.69 18.29
CA LYS A 367 -14.99 -3.68 18.59
C LYS A 367 -15.47 -5.10 18.30
N GLY A 368 -16.66 -5.48 18.78
CA GLY A 368 -17.22 -6.81 18.54
C GLY A 368 -17.53 -7.07 17.06
N THR A 369 -18.17 -6.12 16.38
CA THR A 369 -18.51 -6.26 14.96
C THR A 369 -17.30 -6.28 14.03
N ALA A 370 -16.23 -5.53 14.33
CA ALA A 370 -15.02 -5.55 13.51
C ALA A 370 -14.37 -6.94 13.55
N GLU A 371 -14.27 -7.52 14.75
CA GLU A 371 -13.75 -8.86 14.95
C GLU A 371 -14.61 -9.92 14.24
N LEU A 372 -15.95 -9.82 14.34
CA LEU A 372 -16.86 -10.71 13.63
C LEU A 372 -16.85 -10.51 12.11
N SER A 373 -16.68 -9.28 11.63
CA SER A 373 -16.61 -8.96 10.20
C SER A 373 -15.40 -9.61 9.53
N ARG A 374 -14.35 -9.92 10.29
CA ARG A 374 -13.20 -10.71 9.84
C ARG A 374 -13.46 -12.22 10.00
N LYS A 375 -13.94 -12.66 11.17
CA LYS A 375 -14.08 -14.08 11.50
C LYS A 375 -15.22 -14.78 10.75
N VAL A 376 -16.37 -14.15 10.57
CA VAL A 376 -17.55 -14.78 9.96
C VAL A 376 -17.34 -15.09 8.47
N PRO A 377 -16.82 -14.17 7.64
CA PRO A 377 -16.48 -14.51 6.25
C PRO A 377 -15.41 -15.60 6.13
N ALA A 378 -14.36 -15.55 6.96
CA ALA A 378 -13.34 -16.60 7.00
C ALA A 378 -13.97 -17.95 7.38
N PHE A 379 -14.87 -17.97 8.36
CA PHE A 379 -15.58 -19.19 8.77
C PHE A 379 -16.51 -19.74 7.70
N LEU A 380 -17.20 -18.86 6.98
CA LEU A 380 -17.97 -19.22 5.79
C LEU A 380 -17.08 -19.85 4.72
N GLN A 381 -15.92 -19.25 4.46
CA GLN A 381 -14.97 -19.74 3.47
C GLN A 381 -14.39 -21.09 3.86
N ILE A 382 -14.05 -21.31 5.13
CA ILE A 382 -13.62 -22.62 5.66
C ILE A 382 -14.63 -23.70 5.32
N HIS A 383 -15.93 -23.44 5.52
CA HIS A 383 -16.97 -24.43 5.22
C HIS A 383 -17.14 -24.68 3.71
N LYS A 384 -17.02 -23.64 2.86
CA LYS A 384 -17.01 -23.79 1.40
C LYS A 384 -15.81 -24.61 0.92
N SER A 385 -14.61 -24.24 1.37
CA SER A 385 -13.37 -24.95 1.09
C SER A 385 -13.42 -26.40 1.58
N ASN A 386 -14.04 -26.66 2.73
CA ASN A 386 -14.21 -28.03 3.23
C ASN A 386 -15.16 -28.87 2.37
N ALA A 387 -16.23 -28.28 1.83
CA ALA A 387 -17.12 -28.99 0.91
C ALA A 387 -16.38 -29.38 -0.39
N GLN A 388 -15.60 -28.45 -0.94
CA GLN A 388 -14.73 -28.72 -2.10
C GLN A 388 -13.67 -29.76 -1.78
N LEU A 389 -13.01 -29.66 -0.61
CA LEU A 389 -12.01 -30.62 -0.17
C LEU A 389 -12.55 -32.06 -0.14
N LYS A 390 -13.78 -32.24 0.36
CA LYS A 390 -14.43 -33.56 0.34
C LYS A 390 -14.74 -34.04 -1.07
N ALA A 391 -15.42 -33.21 -1.86
CA ALA A 391 -16.00 -33.62 -3.14
C ALA A 391 -14.95 -33.74 -4.27
N GLU A 392 -13.91 -32.92 -4.24
CA GLU A 392 -13.03 -32.71 -5.39
C GLU A 392 -11.59 -33.16 -5.12
N VAL A 393 -11.17 -33.26 -3.86
CA VAL A 393 -9.78 -33.55 -3.51
C VAL A 393 -9.63 -34.94 -2.90
N ILE A 394 -10.23 -35.19 -1.73
CA ILE A 394 -9.98 -36.42 -0.95
C ILE A 394 -10.30 -37.68 -1.77
N ASP A 395 -11.43 -37.69 -2.45
CA ASP A 395 -11.88 -38.85 -3.23
C ASP A 395 -11.06 -39.08 -4.50
N LYS A 396 -10.47 -38.02 -5.06
CA LYS A 396 -9.70 -38.07 -6.33
C LYS A 396 -8.19 -38.26 -6.13
N LEU A 397 -7.70 -38.16 -4.90
CA LEU A 397 -6.29 -38.42 -4.60
C LEU A 397 -5.89 -39.84 -4.98
N SER A 398 -4.85 -39.95 -5.81
CA SER A 398 -4.29 -41.19 -6.32
C SER A 398 -2.79 -41.01 -6.60
N THR A 399 -2.07 -42.10 -6.84
CA THR A 399 -0.64 -42.04 -7.25
C THR A 399 -0.47 -41.46 -8.66
N SER A 400 -1.52 -41.47 -9.47
CA SER A 400 -1.57 -40.91 -10.84
C SER A 400 -1.95 -39.43 -10.91
N ILE A 401 -2.17 -38.77 -9.77
CA ILE A 401 -2.51 -37.36 -9.74
C ILE A 401 -1.40 -36.52 -10.37
N LYS A 402 -1.77 -35.54 -11.19
CA LYS A 402 -0.78 -34.70 -11.87
C LYS A 402 -0.15 -33.73 -10.87
N SER A 403 1.11 -33.39 -11.10
CA SER A 403 1.82 -32.39 -10.29
C SER A 403 1.11 -31.03 -10.27
N GLY A 404 0.44 -30.64 -11.36
CA GLY A 404 -0.43 -29.45 -11.40
C GLY A 404 -1.57 -29.51 -10.39
N ASP A 405 -2.35 -30.59 -10.41
CA ASP A 405 -3.47 -30.78 -9.47
C ASP A 405 -3.00 -30.81 -8.00
N LEU A 406 -1.82 -31.39 -7.71
CA LEU A 406 -1.23 -31.36 -6.35
C LEU A 406 -0.94 -29.95 -5.87
N LYS A 407 -0.50 -29.06 -6.76
CA LYS A 407 -0.21 -27.65 -6.45
C LYS A 407 -1.48 -26.88 -6.19
N GLU A 408 -2.51 -27.05 -7.02
CA GLU A 408 -3.83 -26.45 -6.77
C GLU A 408 -4.37 -26.86 -5.40
N ILE A 409 -4.24 -28.14 -5.04
CA ILE A 409 -4.62 -28.64 -3.71
C ILE A 409 -3.77 -27.98 -2.62
N ARG A 410 -2.45 -27.90 -2.77
CA ARG A 410 -1.54 -27.24 -1.81
C ARG A 410 -2.01 -25.83 -1.51
N SER A 411 -2.31 -25.07 -2.54
CA SER A 411 -2.72 -23.67 -2.44
C SER A 411 -4.08 -23.51 -1.80
N ALA A 412 -5.03 -24.38 -2.13
CA ALA A 412 -6.30 -24.44 -1.43
C ALA A 412 -6.11 -24.74 0.08
N ILE A 413 -5.18 -25.62 0.44
CA ILE A 413 -4.85 -25.93 1.84
C ILE A 413 -4.17 -24.75 2.55
N ILE A 414 -3.26 -24.01 1.90
CA ILE A 414 -2.65 -22.79 2.47
C ILE A 414 -3.73 -21.75 2.76
N ARG A 415 -4.65 -21.52 1.82
CA ARG A 415 -5.79 -20.61 2.02
C ARG A 415 -6.67 -21.05 3.19
N LEU A 416 -7.01 -22.34 3.24
CA LEU A 416 -7.78 -22.91 4.35
C LEU A 416 -7.06 -22.73 5.71
N GLN A 417 -5.75 -22.94 5.76
CA GLN A 417 -4.96 -22.71 6.97
C GLN A 417 -5.01 -21.24 7.41
N SER A 418 -4.90 -20.30 6.48
CA SER A 418 -5.00 -18.86 6.73
C SER A 418 -6.39 -18.45 7.24
N ASP A 419 -7.45 -18.98 6.64
CA ASP A 419 -8.82 -18.71 7.07
C ASP A 419 -9.06 -19.25 8.49
N ILE A 420 -8.57 -20.47 8.78
CA ILE A 420 -8.65 -21.05 10.13
C ILE A 420 -7.90 -20.21 11.15
N LYS A 421 -6.69 -19.75 10.80
CA LYS A 421 -5.93 -18.84 11.65
C LYS A 421 -6.72 -17.55 11.91
N SER A 422 -7.35 -16.97 10.88
CA SER A 422 -8.21 -15.80 11.04
C SER A 422 -9.38 -16.07 12.01
N VAL A 423 -10.01 -17.24 11.95
CA VAL A 423 -11.07 -17.60 12.90
C VAL A 423 -10.54 -17.77 14.33
N LEU A 424 -9.35 -18.34 14.51
CA LEU A 424 -8.75 -18.63 15.82
C LEU A 424 -8.06 -17.43 16.49
N ASP A 425 -7.54 -16.48 15.70
CA ASP A 425 -6.82 -15.30 16.20
C ASP A 425 -7.77 -14.36 16.97
N GLY A 426 -7.40 -13.94 18.18
CA GLY A 426 -8.19 -13.06 19.05
C GLY A 426 -9.15 -13.81 19.97
N ARG A 427 -10.31 -13.20 20.30
CA ARG A 427 -11.32 -13.83 21.16
C ARG A 427 -12.06 -14.93 20.40
N SER A 428 -12.52 -15.94 21.13
CA SER A 428 -13.41 -16.96 20.55
C SER A 428 -14.80 -16.38 20.31
N PHE A 429 -15.59 -16.93 19.37
CA PHE A 429 -16.93 -16.41 19.05
C PHE A 429 -17.82 -16.20 20.28
N LYS A 430 -17.79 -17.13 21.25
CA LYS A 430 -18.54 -17.05 22.52
C LYS A 430 -18.14 -15.87 23.41
N ASP A 431 -16.92 -15.35 23.26
CA ASP A 431 -16.39 -14.26 24.07
C ASP A 431 -16.60 -12.89 23.40
N ILE A 432 -17.06 -12.87 22.15
CA ILE A 432 -17.38 -11.64 21.40
C ILE A 432 -18.84 -11.25 21.70
N LYS A 433 -19.03 -10.45 22.76
CA LYS A 433 -20.36 -10.03 23.19
C LYS A 433 -20.97 -9.01 22.24
N MET A 434 -21.97 -9.46 21.48
CA MET A 434 -22.84 -8.61 20.66
C MET A 434 -24.08 -8.11 21.41
N ASP A 435 -24.37 -8.68 22.59
CA ASP A 435 -25.42 -8.15 23.45
C ASP A 435 -24.96 -6.81 24.04
N ILE A 436 -25.72 -5.77 23.72
CA ILE A 436 -25.51 -4.45 24.31
C ILE A 436 -26.74 -4.06 25.13
N PRO A 437 -26.58 -3.37 26.26
CA PRO A 437 -27.69 -3.02 27.14
C PRO A 437 -28.82 -2.24 26.45
N TYR A 438 -28.54 -1.59 25.32
CA TYR A 438 -29.52 -0.79 24.59
C TYR A 438 -29.37 -0.88 23.06
N VAL A 439 -29.86 -1.99 22.49
CA VAL A 439 -29.86 -2.25 21.03
C VAL A 439 -30.40 -1.10 20.15
N PRO A 440 -31.43 -0.33 20.54
CA PRO A 440 -31.92 0.78 19.72
C PRO A 440 -30.84 1.82 19.36
N VAL A 441 -29.77 1.96 20.13
CA VAL A 441 -28.66 2.88 19.79
C VAL A 441 -27.98 2.54 18.47
N ILE A 442 -28.02 1.27 18.07
CA ILE A 442 -27.46 0.73 16.84
C ILE A 442 -28.53 0.74 15.74
N THR A 443 -29.70 0.15 16.03
CA THR A 443 -30.71 -0.15 15.00
C THR A 443 -31.66 1.02 14.70
N LYS A 444 -31.71 2.02 15.59
CA LYS A 444 -32.57 3.21 15.46
C LYS A 444 -31.76 4.51 15.59
N PHE A 445 -30.47 4.48 15.25
CA PHE A 445 -29.56 5.63 15.38
C PHE A 445 -30.15 6.94 14.81
N SER A 446 -30.85 6.89 13.67
CA SER A 446 -31.40 8.09 13.03
C SER A 446 -32.66 8.66 13.70
N THR A 447 -33.36 7.88 14.53
CA THR A 447 -34.69 8.22 15.05
C THR A 447 -34.77 8.24 16.58
N LEU A 448 -33.75 7.74 17.25
CA LEU A 448 -33.68 7.69 18.70
C LEU A 448 -33.20 9.03 19.25
N ASP A 449 -33.93 9.61 20.21
CA ASP A 449 -33.79 11.02 20.63
C ASP A 449 -32.34 11.49 20.82
N PHE A 450 -31.52 10.77 21.61
CA PHE A 450 -30.15 11.21 21.89
C PHE A 450 -29.18 11.02 20.71
N THR A 451 -29.30 9.98 19.88
CA THR A 451 -28.46 9.83 18.67
C THR A 451 -28.94 10.75 17.56
N GLN A 452 -30.22 11.09 17.53
CA GLN A 452 -30.79 12.08 16.64
C GLN A 452 -30.18 13.46 16.90
N ASP A 453 -29.91 13.83 18.15
CA ASP A 453 -29.25 15.09 18.47
C ASP A 453 -27.79 15.13 18.00
N HIS A 454 -27.05 14.02 18.14
CA HIS A 454 -25.72 13.88 17.52
C HIS A 454 -25.81 14.02 15.99
N LYS A 455 -26.77 13.34 15.36
CA LYS A 455 -27.01 13.47 13.92
C LYS A 455 -27.30 14.91 13.52
N LYS A 456 -28.18 15.62 14.22
CA LYS A 456 -28.49 17.04 13.97
C LYS A 456 -27.23 17.91 14.09
N ALA A 457 -26.37 17.63 15.06
CA ALA A 457 -25.13 18.35 15.27
C ALA A 457 -24.14 18.13 14.13
N PHE A 458 -23.93 16.89 13.70
CA PHE A 458 -23.08 16.61 12.56
C PHE A 458 -23.64 17.19 11.26
N ASP A 459 -24.95 17.09 11.04
CA ASP A 459 -25.62 17.71 9.90
C ASP A 459 -25.53 19.24 9.95
N CYS A 460 -25.49 19.84 11.14
CA CYS A 460 -25.20 21.25 11.34
C CYS A 460 -23.75 21.59 10.93
N LEU A 461 -22.76 20.78 11.33
CA LEU A 461 -21.37 20.95 10.90
C LEU A 461 -21.23 20.90 9.38
N LEU A 462 -21.99 20.05 8.68
CA LEU A 462 -21.98 19.99 7.21
C LEU A 462 -22.40 21.31 6.55
N LYS A 463 -23.17 22.16 7.23
CA LYS A 463 -23.64 23.46 6.74
C LYS A 463 -22.63 24.59 6.96
N LEU A 464 -21.54 24.34 7.70
CA LEU A 464 -20.49 25.32 7.87
C LEU A 464 -19.85 25.65 6.52
N LYS A 465 -19.72 26.95 6.24
CA LYS A 465 -19.22 27.48 4.96
C LYS A 465 -17.71 27.18 4.79
N SER A 466 -17.20 27.45 3.59
CA SER A 466 -15.77 27.26 3.24
C SER A 466 -14.77 27.91 4.21
N GLY A 467 -15.15 28.99 4.90
CA GLY A 467 -14.30 29.60 5.93
C GLY A 467 -13.94 28.66 7.08
N PHE A 468 -14.80 27.71 7.47
CA PHE A 468 -14.47 26.73 8.50
C PHE A 468 -13.34 25.80 8.08
N LYS A 469 -13.31 25.39 6.81
CA LYS A 469 -12.20 24.61 6.24
C LYS A 469 -10.87 25.36 6.36
N ASN A 470 -10.85 26.65 6.01
CA ASN A 470 -9.65 27.47 6.12
C ASN A 470 -9.14 27.51 7.57
N ILE A 471 -10.02 27.78 8.53
CA ILE A 471 -9.69 27.82 9.96
C ILE A 471 -9.15 26.46 10.45
N ALA A 472 -9.76 25.36 10.02
CA ALA A 472 -9.35 24.02 10.42
C ALA A 472 -8.00 23.58 9.83
N LEU A 473 -7.72 23.92 8.57
CA LEU A 473 -6.41 23.68 7.98
C LEU A 473 -5.32 24.50 8.70
N SER A 474 -5.61 25.75 9.06
CA SER A 474 -4.70 26.55 9.88
C SER A 474 -4.47 25.93 11.26
N ALA A 475 -5.51 25.45 11.94
CA ALA A 475 -5.38 24.76 13.22
C ALA A 475 -4.51 23.49 13.10
N LYS A 476 -4.68 22.70 12.03
CA LYS A 476 -3.81 21.54 11.74
C LYS A 476 -2.35 21.95 11.57
N ALA A 477 -2.08 23.00 10.80
CA ALA A 477 -0.72 23.52 10.61
C ALA A 477 -0.09 23.95 11.94
N ILE A 478 -0.83 24.67 12.80
CA ILE A 478 -0.35 25.10 14.12
C ILE A 478 0.02 23.89 14.98
N LEU A 479 -0.83 22.85 15.03
CA LEU A 479 -0.55 21.66 15.83
C LEU A 479 0.68 20.88 15.33
N GLU A 480 0.84 20.72 14.02
CA GLU A 480 2.04 20.09 13.45
C GLU A 480 3.31 20.91 13.73
N ILE A 481 3.23 22.24 13.75
CA ILE A 481 4.35 23.11 14.15
C ILE A 481 4.72 22.86 15.62
N ARG A 482 3.73 22.72 16.52
CA ARG A 482 3.98 22.39 17.93
C ARG A 482 4.69 21.04 18.06
N ASP A 483 4.25 20.03 17.33
CA ASP A 483 4.85 18.70 17.34
C ASP A 483 6.30 18.71 16.84
N LEU A 484 6.59 19.44 15.74
CA LEU A 484 7.96 19.63 15.27
C LEU A 484 8.83 20.32 16.33
N LYS A 485 8.30 21.33 17.01
CA LYS A 485 9.02 22.06 18.07
C LYS A 485 9.30 21.21 19.30
N ALA A 486 8.48 20.19 19.57
CA ALA A 486 8.73 19.24 20.65
C ALA A 486 9.95 18.32 20.38
N ASN A 487 10.36 18.16 19.11
CA ASN A 487 11.53 17.38 18.73
C ASN A 487 12.52 18.24 17.90
N LEU A 488 13.45 18.91 18.57
CA LEU A 488 14.40 19.81 17.91
C LEU A 488 15.25 19.13 16.83
N LYS A 489 15.53 17.83 16.96
CA LYS A 489 16.24 17.01 15.95
C LYS A 489 15.52 17.05 14.60
N SER A 490 14.19 17.18 14.57
CA SER A 490 13.44 17.25 13.32
C SER A 490 13.84 18.45 12.45
N PHE A 491 14.20 19.59 13.04
CA PHE A 491 14.70 20.73 12.26
C PHE A 491 16.08 20.46 11.66
N ASP A 492 16.95 19.76 12.39
CA ASP A 492 18.29 19.39 11.90
C ASP A 492 18.21 18.34 10.78
N ASP A 493 17.30 17.37 10.91
CA ASP A 493 16.97 16.36 9.89
C ASP A 493 16.49 17.03 8.57
N LEU A 494 15.71 18.11 8.67
CA LEU A 494 15.22 18.87 7.51
C LEU A 494 16.34 19.69 6.84
N LYS A 495 17.16 20.39 7.63
CA LYS A 495 18.28 21.19 7.10
C LYS A 495 19.31 20.31 6.42
N SER A 496 19.71 19.21 7.06
CA SER A 496 20.63 18.23 6.47
C SER A 496 20.09 17.63 5.18
N SER A 497 18.78 17.32 5.11
CA SER A 497 18.13 16.88 3.87
C SER A 497 18.26 17.91 2.75
N SER A 498 18.05 19.20 3.06
CA SER A 498 18.20 20.28 2.07
C SER A 498 19.64 20.40 1.53
N ILE A 499 20.65 20.16 2.38
CA ILE A 499 22.06 20.17 1.98
C ILE A 499 22.34 19.03 1.00
N VAL A 500 21.99 17.80 1.38
CA VAL A 500 22.22 16.59 0.58
C VAL A 500 21.56 16.72 -0.82
N ILE A 501 20.37 17.30 -0.89
CA ILE A 501 19.68 17.50 -2.18
C ILE A 501 20.34 18.63 -2.97
N SER A 502 20.72 19.76 -2.34
CA SER A 502 21.38 20.85 -3.06
C SER A 502 22.71 20.44 -3.71
N GLU A 503 23.44 19.51 -3.10
CA GLU A 503 24.68 18.96 -3.63
C GLU A 503 24.48 18.03 -4.85
N SER A 504 23.23 17.67 -5.15
CA SER A 504 22.88 16.78 -6.26
C SER A 504 23.04 17.44 -7.64
N SER A 505 22.99 18.77 -7.71
CA SER A 505 23.06 19.54 -8.96
C SER A 505 24.36 19.28 -9.73
N SER A 506 25.50 19.18 -9.03
CA SER A 506 26.80 18.90 -9.66
C SER A 506 26.88 17.46 -10.19
N SER A 507 26.41 16.48 -9.41
CA SER A 507 26.32 15.07 -9.83
C SER A 507 25.43 14.91 -11.06
N LEU A 508 24.27 15.57 -11.08
CA LEU A 508 23.34 15.52 -12.21
C LEU A 508 23.97 16.09 -13.50
N LYS A 509 24.70 17.20 -13.40
CA LYS A 509 25.43 17.79 -14.54
C LYS A 509 26.49 16.82 -15.08
N SER A 510 27.25 16.17 -14.21
CA SER A 510 28.24 15.17 -14.61
C SER A 510 27.59 13.96 -15.31
N ILE A 511 26.48 13.45 -14.77
CA ILE A 511 25.72 12.35 -15.39
C ILE A 511 25.21 12.78 -16.77
N ARG A 512 24.61 13.97 -16.90
CA ARG A 512 24.10 14.50 -18.17
C ARG A 512 25.21 14.68 -19.20
N GLN A 513 26.40 15.13 -18.79
CA GLN A 513 27.57 15.21 -19.66
C GLN A 513 28.00 13.83 -20.17
N LEU A 514 28.02 12.81 -19.30
CA LEU A 514 28.35 11.45 -19.69
C LEU A 514 27.35 10.89 -20.71
N PHE A 515 26.05 11.11 -20.53
CA PHE A 515 25.05 10.78 -21.55
C PHE A 515 25.37 11.41 -22.91
N GLY A 516 25.79 12.68 -22.95
CA GLY A 516 26.19 13.35 -24.20
C GLY A 516 27.39 12.71 -24.91
N THR A 517 28.23 11.95 -24.19
CA THR A 517 29.36 11.19 -24.76
C THR A 517 28.98 9.79 -25.23
N ILE A 518 27.86 9.24 -24.76
CA ILE A 518 27.39 7.90 -25.10
C ILE A 518 26.51 8.00 -26.34
N LYS A 519 27.02 7.49 -27.46
CA LYS A 519 26.31 7.46 -28.75
C LYS A 519 26.52 6.10 -29.43
N ALA A 520 25.45 5.56 -30.00
CA ALA A 520 25.52 4.50 -31.00
C ALA A 520 26.38 4.98 -32.15
N LYS A 521 27.26 4.11 -32.66
CA LYS A 521 28.05 4.46 -33.84
C LYS A 521 27.20 4.46 -35.11
N ASN A 522 26.17 3.62 -35.18
CA ASN A 522 25.18 3.57 -36.27
C ASN A 522 23.81 3.11 -35.74
N SER A 523 22.74 3.86 -36.01
CA SER A 523 21.35 3.44 -35.78
C SER A 523 20.79 2.82 -37.05
N THR A 524 20.29 1.57 -36.98
CA THR A 524 19.69 0.86 -38.11
C THR A 524 18.17 0.96 -38.08
N ASP A 525 17.51 0.79 -39.22
CA ASP A 525 16.05 0.74 -39.29
C ASP A 525 15.48 -0.41 -38.43
N THR A 526 16.23 -1.51 -38.28
CA THR A 526 15.90 -2.61 -37.37
C THR A 526 15.79 -2.12 -35.92
N ILE A 527 16.74 -1.32 -35.43
CA ILE A 527 16.71 -0.81 -34.05
C ILE A 527 15.54 0.15 -33.84
N LYS A 528 15.24 1.00 -34.83
CA LYS A 528 14.08 1.91 -34.77
C LYS A 528 12.76 1.16 -34.71
N LYS A 529 12.65 0.05 -35.43
CA LYS A 529 11.49 -0.87 -35.36
C LYS A 529 11.37 -1.52 -33.98
N LEU A 530 12.48 -2.00 -33.41
CA LEU A 530 12.52 -2.60 -32.06
C LEU A 530 12.05 -1.65 -30.94
N ALA A 531 12.23 -0.34 -31.09
CA ALA A 531 11.79 0.64 -30.11
C ALA A 531 10.29 0.56 -29.78
N LYS A 532 9.45 0.16 -30.76
CA LYS A 532 8.00 -0.02 -30.56
C LYS A 532 7.66 -1.13 -29.56
N TYR A 533 8.55 -2.11 -29.43
CA TYR A 533 8.31 -3.32 -28.65
C TYR A 533 9.09 -3.32 -27.33
N SER A 534 10.08 -2.44 -27.15
CA SER A 534 10.91 -2.42 -25.93
C SER A 534 10.09 -2.20 -24.65
N LYS A 535 9.18 -1.22 -24.65
CA LYS A 535 8.31 -0.94 -23.51
C LYS A 535 7.44 -2.14 -23.11
N PRO A 536 6.52 -2.64 -23.96
CA PRO A 536 5.64 -3.76 -23.59
C PRO A 536 6.43 -5.02 -23.25
N PHE A 537 7.57 -5.27 -23.92
CA PHE A 537 8.45 -6.40 -23.59
C PHE A 537 9.01 -6.28 -22.16
N GLY A 538 9.60 -5.13 -21.83
CA GLY A 538 10.17 -4.90 -20.51
C GLY A 538 9.12 -4.90 -19.40
N GLU A 539 7.94 -4.31 -19.63
CA GLU A 539 6.84 -4.32 -18.65
C GLU A 539 6.33 -5.73 -18.35
N ALA A 540 6.17 -6.57 -19.38
CA ALA A 540 5.77 -7.96 -19.20
C ALA A 540 6.83 -8.74 -18.39
N VAL A 541 8.11 -8.60 -18.76
CA VAL A 541 9.21 -9.27 -18.05
C VAL A 541 9.35 -8.77 -16.61
N ASN A 542 9.14 -7.47 -16.36
CA ASN A 542 9.16 -6.92 -15.01
C ASN A 542 8.09 -7.55 -14.12
N ALA A 543 6.91 -7.87 -14.63
CA ALA A 543 5.89 -8.57 -13.84
C ALA A 543 6.40 -9.95 -13.35
N LEU A 544 7.07 -10.70 -14.23
CA LEU A 544 7.64 -12.01 -13.90
C LEU A 544 8.79 -11.89 -12.89
N VAL A 545 9.73 -10.98 -13.14
CA VAL A 545 10.88 -10.76 -12.24
C VAL A 545 10.42 -10.24 -10.87
N SER A 546 9.47 -9.30 -10.82
CA SER A 546 8.92 -8.81 -9.55
C SER A 546 8.17 -9.90 -8.79
N ALA A 547 7.47 -10.81 -9.49
CA ALA A 547 6.80 -11.95 -8.89
C ALA A 547 7.82 -12.94 -8.28
N ASP A 548 8.83 -13.35 -9.04
CA ASP A 548 9.92 -14.22 -8.58
C ASP A 548 10.67 -13.62 -7.37
N VAL A 549 11.01 -12.34 -7.44
CA VAL A 549 11.65 -11.64 -6.32
C VAL A 549 10.72 -11.61 -5.10
N ALA A 550 9.42 -11.35 -5.27
CA ALA A 550 8.47 -11.39 -4.15
C ALA A 550 8.37 -12.79 -3.54
N LEU A 551 8.37 -13.85 -4.36
CA LEU A 551 8.38 -15.24 -3.88
C LEU A 551 9.66 -15.56 -3.09
N SER A 552 10.82 -15.10 -3.56
CA SER A 552 12.10 -15.26 -2.86
C SER A 552 12.11 -14.63 -1.45
N LYS A 553 11.19 -13.68 -1.20
CA LYS A 553 10.98 -12.99 0.08
C LYS A 553 9.91 -13.59 0.97
N THR A 554 9.51 -14.84 0.71
CA THR A 554 8.47 -15.51 1.52
C THR A 554 8.82 -15.59 3.01
N LYS A 555 10.09 -15.80 3.38
CA LYS A 555 10.50 -15.83 4.80
C LYS A 555 10.33 -14.46 5.48
N GLU A 556 10.71 -13.39 4.79
CA GLU A 556 10.53 -12.02 5.27
C GLU A 556 9.05 -11.67 5.39
N PHE A 557 8.21 -12.07 4.42
CA PHE A 557 6.75 -11.94 4.51
C PHE A 557 6.17 -12.72 5.70
N GLN A 558 6.60 -13.96 5.93
CA GLN A 558 6.16 -14.75 7.09
C GLN A 558 6.57 -14.10 8.42
N SER A 559 7.77 -13.53 8.48
CA SER A 559 8.24 -12.77 9.65
C SER A 559 7.37 -11.53 9.89
N LEU A 560 7.06 -10.77 8.84
CA LEU A 560 6.15 -9.62 8.91
C LEU A 560 4.78 -10.03 9.45
N ILE A 561 4.20 -11.09 8.89
CA ILE A 561 2.89 -11.63 9.32
C ILE A 561 2.94 -12.02 10.80
N ALA A 562 3.95 -12.76 11.23
CA ALA A 562 4.08 -13.22 12.61
C ALA A 562 4.20 -12.04 13.59
N GLN A 563 5.06 -11.06 13.30
CA GLN A 563 5.26 -9.90 14.17
C GLN A 563 4.03 -8.99 14.21
N GLY A 564 3.38 -8.76 13.07
CA GLY A 564 2.14 -8.00 13.04
C GLY A 564 1.03 -8.64 13.87
N ARG A 565 0.83 -9.97 13.75
CA ARG A 565 -0.15 -10.70 14.60
C ARG A 565 0.18 -10.66 16.09
N LEU A 566 1.47 -10.65 16.44
CA LEU A 566 1.89 -10.54 17.84
C LEU A 566 1.57 -9.15 18.41
N ILE A 567 1.78 -8.09 17.63
CA ILE A 567 1.37 -6.74 17.98
C ILE A 567 -0.15 -6.67 18.17
N GLU A 568 -0.92 -7.20 17.21
CA GLU A 568 -2.38 -7.26 17.29
C GLU A 568 -2.84 -7.91 18.60
N THR A 569 -2.34 -9.11 18.89
CA THR A 569 -2.64 -9.85 20.12
C THR A 569 -2.30 -9.06 21.38
N THR A 570 -1.15 -8.37 21.36
CA THR A 570 -0.66 -7.59 22.49
C THR A 570 -1.55 -6.37 22.75
N VAL A 571 -1.97 -5.67 21.70
CA VAL A 571 -2.86 -4.51 21.82
C VAL A 571 -4.27 -4.93 22.20
N GLU A 572 -4.79 -6.03 21.64
CA GLU A 572 -6.12 -6.56 22.01
C GLU A 572 -6.22 -6.92 23.50
N ALA A 573 -5.12 -7.35 24.11
CA ALA A 573 -5.04 -7.67 25.52
C ALA A 573 -5.11 -6.44 26.44
N LEU A 574 -4.96 -5.23 25.90
CA LEU A 574 -5.07 -3.98 26.65
C LEU A 574 -6.54 -3.56 26.77
N ASP A 575 -7.06 -3.48 27.99
CA ASP A 575 -8.42 -3.00 28.28
C ASP A 575 -8.49 -1.44 28.32
N GLU A 576 -7.75 -0.78 27.43
CA GLU A 576 -7.63 0.69 27.32
C GLU A 576 -8.35 1.18 26.05
N ILE A 577 -9.64 1.54 26.22
CA ILE A 577 -10.59 1.88 25.14
C ILE A 577 -10.08 2.97 24.18
N VAL A 578 -9.30 3.93 24.67
CA VAL A 578 -8.81 5.07 23.87
C VAL A 578 -7.57 4.70 23.06
N LEU A 579 -6.67 3.88 23.62
CA LEU A 579 -5.49 3.36 22.93
C LEU A 579 -5.90 2.42 21.80
N ASP A 580 -6.77 1.45 22.12
CA ASP A 580 -7.25 0.40 21.22
C ASP A 580 -7.75 1.02 19.91
N LYS A 581 -8.57 2.07 20.00
CA LYS A 581 -9.18 2.69 18.82
C LYS A 581 -8.20 3.42 17.89
N ASN A 582 -7.32 4.26 18.43
CA ASN A 582 -6.40 5.02 17.57
C ASN A 582 -5.32 4.09 16.99
N PHE A 583 -4.96 3.03 17.71
CA PHE A 583 -4.11 1.97 17.20
C PHE A 583 -4.75 1.30 15.99
N TRP A 584 -5.94 0.70 16.11
CA TRP A 584 -6.55 -0.06 15.00
C TRP A 584 -6.85 0.80 13.77
N LYS A 585 -7.11 2.09 13.95
CA LYS A 585 -7.29 3.04 12.85
C LYS A 585 -6.04 3.14 11.97
N GLU A 586 -4.89 3.39 12.59
CA GLU A 586 -3.64 3.56 11.86
C GLU A 586 -3.05 2.18 11.47
N TRP A 587 -3.35 1.12 12.23
CA TRP A 587 -2.90 -0.23 11.94
C TRP A 587 -3.59 -0.83 10.70
N GLY A 588 -4.87 -0.48 10.49
CA GLY A 588 -5.67 -0.91 9.35
C GLY A 588 -6.07 -2.39 9.40
N ASP A 589 -6.56 -2.91 8.28
CA ASP A 589 -6.89 -4.33 8.13
C ASP A 589 -5.64 -5.14 7.77
N PHE A 590 -4.85 -5.48 8.79
CA PHE A 590 -3.69 -6.34 8.58
C PHE A 590 -4.08 -7.76 8.15
N GLY A 591 -5.30 -8.22 8.44
CA GLY A 591 -5.81 -9.49 7.97
C GLY A 591 -5.93 -9.55 6.44
N GLU A 592 -6.43 -8.48 5.84
CA GLU A 592 -6.47 -8.32 4.39
C GLU A 592 -5.07 -8.28 3.78
N THR A 593 -4.12 -7.52 4.36
CA THR A 593 -2.72 -7.54 3.89
C THR A 593 -2.12 -8.95 3.96
N VAL A 594 -2.36 -9.69 5.05
CA VAL A 594 -1.91 -11.09 5.19
C VAL A 594 -2.49 -11.95 4.08
N HIS A 595 -3.80 -11.81 3.79
CA HIS A 595 -4.46 -12.54 2.73
C HIS A 595 -3.85 -12.24 1.35
N GLN A 596 -3.63 -10.97 1.04
CA GLN A 596 -3.01 -10.52 -0.21
C GLN A 596 -1.60 -11.09 -0.38
N ILE A 597 -0.76 -11.03 0.67
CA ILE A 597 0.60 -11.60 0.66
C ILE A 597 0.57 -13.10 0.39
N LEU A 598 -0.27 -13.85 1.12
CA LEU A 598 -0.36 -15.31 0.98
C LEU A 598 -0.93 -15.70 -0.39
N SER A 599 -1.91 -14.95 -0.90
CA SER A 599 -2.45 -15.18 -2.25
C SER A 599 -1.39 -14.91 -3.32
N LEU A 600 -0.57 -13.87 -3.17
CA LEU A 600 0.51 -13.55 -4.09
C LEU A 600 1.54 -14.69 -4.11
N THR A 601 2.12 -15.02 -2.96
CA THR A 601 3.20 -16.03 -2.89
C THR A 601 2.70 -17.42 -3.31
N SER A 602 1.47 -17.79 -2.98
CA SER A 602 0.85 -19.04 -3.44
C SER A 602 0.76 -19.09 -4.97
N LYS A 603 0.11 -18.10 -5.59
CA LYS A 603 -0.10 -18.07 -7.05
C LYS A 603 1.21 -18.06 -7.83
N VAL A 604 2.20 -17.29 -7.36
CA VAL A 604 3.52 -17.24 -8.00
C VAL A 604 4.23 -18.58 -7.87
N SER A 605 4.23 -19.18 -6.67
CA SER A 605 4.82 -20.51 -6.46
C SER A 605 4.15 -21.58 -7.32
N GLU A 606 2.82 -21.54 -7.48
CA GLU A 606 2.09 -22.44 -8.38
C GLU A 606 2.60 -22.30 -9.82
N TRP A 607 2.60 -21.06 -10.33
CA TRP A 607 3.04 -20.74 -11.68
C TRP A 607 4.47 -21.17 -11.96
N GLU A 608 5.41 -20.89 -11.05
CA GLU A 608 6.81 -21.28 -11.25
C GLU A 608 6.97 -22.78 -11.41
N ASN A 609 6.13 -23.56 -10.73
CA ASN A 609 6.19 -25.00 -10.86
C ASN A 609 5.45 -25.53 -12.12
N GLU A 610 4.68 -24.72 -12.85
CA GLU A 610 3.97 -25.12 -14.08
C GLU A 610 4.81 -24.92 -15.37
N ILE A 611 5.96 -24.28 -15.23
CA ILE A 611 6.89 -24.08 -16.33
C ILE A 611 7.62 -25.41 -16.55
N GLU A 612 7.39 -26.01 -17.70
CA GLU A 612 8.03 -27.27 -18.10
C GLU A 612 9.54 -27.09 -18.28
N VAL A 613 10.30 -28.20 -18.19
CA VAL A 613 11.76 -28.21 -18.39
C VAL A 613 12.11 -27.48 -19.68
N PHE A 614 12.73 -26.31 -19.52
CA PHE A 614 13.09 -25.45 -20.62
C PHE A 614 14.36 -25.97 -21.28
N ASN A 615 14.21 -26.89 -22.23
CA ASN A 615 15.31 -27.30 -23.12
C ASN A 615 15.59 -26.26 -24.23
N GLY A 616 14.83 -25.16 -24.20
CA GLY A 616 14.49 -24.36 -25.35
C GLY A 616 15.58 -23.41 -25.84
N THR A 617 15.75 -23.40 -27.15
CA THR A 617 16.72 -22.57 -27.88
C THR A 617 16.04 -21.50 -28.73
N SER A 618 14.72 -21.27 -28.52
CA SER A 618 13.87 -20.38 -29.32
C SER A 618 12.99 -19.43 -28.49
N PHE A 619 12.57 -18.34 -29.14
CA PHE A 619 11.67 -17.32 -28.56
C PHE A 619 10.25 -17.85 -28.30
N ASP A 620 9.76 -18.77 -29.15
CA ASP A 620 8.40 -19.31 -29.06
C ASP A 620 8.22 -20.17 -27.80
N GLU A 621 9.27 -20.91 -27.41
CA GLU A 621 9.28 -21.69 -26.17
C GLU A 621 9.21 -20.78 -24.93
N LEU A 622 9.93 -19.64 -24.93
CA LEU A 622 9.84 -18.67 -23.82
C LEU A 622 8.48 -17.97 -23.77
N ALA A 623 7.84 -17.75 -24.92
CA ALA A 623 6.54 -17.12 -24.99
C ALA A 623 5.43 -17.95 -24.31
N ALA A 624 5.62 -19.28 -24.20
CA ALA A 624 4.67 -20.19 -23.55
C ALA A 624 4.53 -19.94 -22.03
N VAL A 625 5.44 -19.19 -21.40
CA VAL A 625 5.37 -18.82 -19.99
C VAL A 625 4.25 -17.83 -19.69
N PHE A 626 3.95 -16.90 -20.61
CA PHE A 626 3.02 -15.79 -20.38
C PHE A 626 1.54 -16.19 -20.32
N PRO A 627 1.02 -17.09 -21.18
CA PRO A 627 -0.36 -17.55 -21.07
C PRO A 627 -0.68 -18.28 -19.76
N LYS A 628 0.35 -18.83 -19.09
CA LYS A 628 0.24 -19.50 -17.77
C LYS A 628 0.44 -18.52 -16.61
N PHE A 629 0.93 -17.30 -16.84
CA PHE A 629 1.18 -16.34 -15.77
C PHE A 629 -0.14 -15.93 -15.11
N PRO A 630 -0.27 -16.07 -13.79
CA PRO A 630 -1.53 -15.84 -13.11
C PRO A 630 -1.87 -14.36 -13.06
N GLU A 631 -3.17 -14.06 -12.99
CA GLU A 631 -3.59 -12.71 -12.65
C GLU A 631 -3.25 -12.43 -11.18
N LEU A 632 -2.30 -11.52 -10.98
CA LEU A 632 -1.83 -11.07 -9.67
C LEU A 632 -2.47 -9.75 -9.30
N ASN A 633 -2.99 -9.68 -8.08
CA ASN A 633 -3.52 -8.45 -7.50
C ASN A 633 -2.40 -7.65 -6.83
N ASP A 634 -2.65 -6.36 -6.62
CA ASP A 634 -1.75 -5.50 -5.86
C ASP A 634 -1.76 -5.88 -4.37
N VAL A 635 -0.61 -5.71 -3.70
CA VAL A 635 -0.48 -5.90 -2.24
C VAL A 635 -0.21 -4.56 -1.57
N GLU A 636 -1.09 -4.17 -0.64
CA GLU A 636 -0.98 -2.94 0.14
C GLU A 636 -0.39 -3.25 1.54
N ILE A 637 0.82 -2.76 1.81
CA ILE A 637 1.55 -3.00 3.08
C ILE A 637 1.28 -1.91 4.14
N ASP A 638 0.71 -0.76 3.77
CA ASP A 638 0.29 0.33 4.68
C ASP A 638 1.30 0.68 5.79
N PHE A 639 2.60 0.64 5.45
CA PHE A 639 3.67 0.72 6.44
C PHE A 639 3.57 1.95 7.33
N MET A 640 3.33 3.12 6.73
CA MET A 640 3.41 4.38 7.44
C MET A 640 2.31 4.52 8.49
N ASP A 641 1.12 4.03 8.17
CA ASP A 641 0.00 4.06 9.09
C ASP A 641 0.27 3.05 10.21
N ARG A 642 0.76 1.84 9.89
CA ARG A 642 1.18 0.82 10.88
C ARG A 642 2.29 1.30 11.82
N LEU A 643 3.29 2.00 11.29
CA LEU A 643 4.33 2.63 12.10
C LEU A 643 3.75 3.73 13.00
N SER A 644 2.79 4.48 12.50
CA SER A 644 2.12 5.54 13.27
C SER A 644 1.29 4.96 14.40
N SER A 645 0.55 3.87 14.18
CA SER A 645 -0.16 3.14 15.26
C SER A 645 0.78 2.67 16.35
N LEU A 646 1.96 2.14 15.98
CA LEU A 646 2.89 1.62 16.97
C LEU A 646 3.40 2.70 17.92
N LYS A 647 3.52 3.95 17.46
CA LYS A 647 3.91 5.10 18.29
C LYS A 647 2.84 5.51 19.30
N LEU A 648 1.59 5.10 19.11
CA LEU A 648 0.49 5.39 20.03
C LEU A 648 0.52 4.50 21.28
N VAL A 649 1.15 3.33 21.20
CA VAL A 649 1.23 2.38 22.31
C VAL A 649 2.30 2.82 23.32
N ASN A 650 1.86 3.14 24.53
CA ASN A 650 2.74 3.59 25.61
C ASN A 650 3.51 2.39 26.21
N PRO A 651 4.85 2.46 26.30
CA PRO A 651 5.67 1.42 26.94
C PRO A 651 5.29 1.11 28.39
N VAL A 652 4.64 2.04 29.10
CA VAL A 652 4.13 1.82 30.46
C VAL A 652 3.04 0.74 30.49
N TRP A 653 2.23 0.64 29.44
CA TRP A 653 1.15 -0.35 29.35
C TRP A 653 1.61 -1.69 28.78
N THR A 654 2.73 -1.69 28.07
CA THR A 654 3.28 -2.87 27.41
C THR A 654 4.81 -2.76 27.40
N PRO A 655 5.49 -3.29 28.42
CA PRO A 655 6.95 -3.12 28.57
C PRO A 655 7.76 -3.57 27.36
N ASN A 656 7.27 -4.58 26.62
CA ASN A 656 7.94 -5.15 25.45
C ASN A 656 7.56 -4.49 24.11
N ILE A 657 6.72 -3.45 24.10
CA ILE A 657 6.21 -2.87 22.84
C ILE A 657 7.30 -2.26 21.97
N ASN A 658 8.37 -1.73 22.58
CA ASN A 658 9.49 -1.17 21.82
C ASN A 658 10.24 -2.26 21.06
N GLU A 659 10.47 -3.41 21.69
CA GLU A 659 11.09 -4.57 21.04
C GLU A 659 10.20 -5.11 19.91
N LEU A 660 8.90 -5.28 20.17
CA LEU A 660 7.92 -5.69 19.14
C LEU A 660 7.89 -4.71 17.96
N ARG A 661 7.96 -3.41 18.22
CA ARG A 661 8.01 -2.37 17.21
C ARG A 661 9.28 -2.49 16.37
N ASP A 662 10.44 -2.65 17.00
CA ASP A 662 11.72 -2.76 16.31
C ASP A 662 11.79 -4.03 15.46
N ASP A 663 11.30 -5.16 15.97
CA ASP A 663 11.19 -6.41 15.23
C ASP A 663 10.23 -6.31 14.04
N PHE A 664 9.09 -5.62 14.21
CA PHE A 664 8.17 -5.35 13.12
C PHE A 664 8.81 -4.47 12.04
N ILE A 665 9.48 -3.38 12.41
CA ILE A 665 10.20 -2.52 11.45
C ILE A 665 11.28 -3.32 10.71
N LYS A 666 12.02 -4.17 11.43
CA LYS A 666 13.07 -5.01 10.86
C LYS A 666 12.53 -6.03 9.86
N SER A 667 11.42 -6.70 10.17
CA SER A 667 10.78 -7.67 9.27
C SER A 667 10.18 -7.02 8.02
N LEU A 668 9.79 -5.75 8.13
CA LEU A 668 9.11 -5.02 7.08
C LEU A 668 10.07 -4.34 6.08
N LYS A 669 11.25 -3.90 6.52
CA LYS A 669 12.24 -3.20 5.68
C LYS A 669 12.59 -3.92 4.36
N PRO A 670 12.79 -5.25 4.31
CA PRO A 670 13.10 -5.96 3.07
C PRO A 670 11.95 -5.95 2.05
N VAL A 671 10.69 -5.94 2.52
CA VAL A 671 9.52 -6.06 1.65
C VAL A 671 9.00 -4.70 1.15
N LEU A 672 9.32 -3.59 1.83
CA LEU A 672 8.92 -2.24 1.41
C LEU A 672 9.46 -1.80 0.06
N LYS A 673 10.58 -2.37 -0.36
CA LYS A 673 11.25 -2.02 -1.62
C LYS A 673 10.79 -2.89 -2.80
N LEU A 674 9.91 -3.85 -2.53
CA LEU A 674 9.35 -4.72 -3.55
C LEU A 674 8.29 -3.99 -4.37
N ASP A 675 8.27 -4.28 -5.65
CA ASP A 675 7.24 -3.84 -6.57
C ASP A 675 6.05 -4.81 -6.52
N LEU A 676 5.11 -4.54 -5.61
CA LEU A 676 3.93 -5.40 -5.40
C LEU A 676 2.67 -4.90 -6.11
N GLN A 677 2.83 -4.04 -7.12
CA GLN A 677 1.75 -3.37 -7.83
C GLN A 677 1.65 -3.94 -9.26
N PHE A 678 1.11 -5.15 -9.35
CA PHE A 678 1.04 -5.98 -10.56
C PHE A 678 -0.06 -5.58 -11.54
N SER A 679 -1.12 -4.93 -11.09
CA SER A 679 -2.29 -4.58 -11.91
C SER A 679 -1.90 -3.80 -13.17
N ARG A 680 -0.88 -2.94 -13.06
CA ARG A 680 -0.36 -2.12 -14.16
C ARG A 680 0.30 -2.92 -15.30
N PHE A 681 0.68 -4.17 -15.08
CA PHE A 681 1.36 -5.00 -16.08
C PHE A 681 0.42 -5.93 -16.85
N LYS A 682 -0.87 -6.01 -16.45
CA LYS A 682 -1.85 -6.97 -17.01
C LYS A 682 -1.90 -6.97 -18.54
N SER A 683 -1.96 -5.78 -19.15
CA SER A 683 -1.99 -5.64 -20.61
C SER A 683 -0.69 -6.09 -21.29
N ALA A 684 0.46 -5.77 -20.70
CA ALA A 684 1.77 -6.13 -21.25
C ALA A 684 1.98 -7.65 -21.19
N VAL A 685 1.66 -8.29 -20.06
CA VAL A 685 1.74 -9.75 -19.89
C VAL A 685 0.86 -10.47 -20.91
N ALA A 686 -0.40 -10.05 -21.06
CA ALA A 686 -1.32 -10.66 -22.03
C ALA A 686 -0.87 -10.47 -23.49
N GLY A 687 -0.28 -9.33 -23.83
CA GLY A 687 0.21 -9.01 -25.17
C GLY A 687 1.61 -9.57 -25.49
N MET A 688 2.27 -10.23 -24.54
CA MET A 688 3.67 -10.60 -24.67
C MET A 688 3.95 -11.66 -25.76
N PRO A 689 3.14 -12.71 -25.96
CA PRO A 689 3.40 -13.67 -27.04
C PRO A 689 3.49 -13.02 -28.42
N GLU A 690 2.60 -12.07 -28.72
CA GLU A 690 2.65 -11.34 -29.99
C GLU A 690 3.83 -10.36 -30.03
N THR A 691 4.14 -9.69 -28.92
CA THR A 691 5.31 -8.80 -28.81
C THR A 691 6.62 -9.55 -29.09
N MET A 692 6.79 -10.73 -28.51
CA MET A 692 7.95 -11.60 -28.73
C MET A 692 8.07 -12.05 -30.19
N LYS A 693 6.94 -12.41 -30.81
CA LYS A 693 6.88 -12.76 -32.23
C LYS A 693 7.30 -11.59 -33.13
N GLN A 694 6.83 -10.37 -32.85
CA GLN A 694 7.22 -9.18 -33.63
C GLN A 694 8.70 -8.83 -33.43
N VAL A 695 9.23 -8.90 -32.20
CA VAL A 695 10.66 -8.73 -31.95
C VAL A 695 11.50 -9.73 -32.75
N SER A 696 11.10 -11.01 -32.75
CA SER A 696 11.75 -12.07 -33.53
C SER A 696 11.75 -11.78 -35.03
N ARG A 697 10.62 -11.32 -35.59
CA ARG A 697 10.51 -10.92 -37.02
C ARG A 697 11.39 -9.74 -37.37
N VAL A 698 11.38 -8.69 -36.56
CA VAL A 698 12.21 -7.50 -36.75
C VAL A 698 13.68 -7.88 -36.75
N LEU A 699 14.10 -8.72 -35.80
CA LEU A 699 15.46 -9.25 -35.77
C LEU A 699 15.78 -10.04 -37.04
N LYS A 700 14.88 -10.88 -37.56
CA LYS A 700 15.06 -11.61 -38.82
C LYS A 700 15.02 -10.75 -40.10
N GLY A 701 14.72 -9.45 -40.00
CA GLY A 701 14.59 -8.56 -41.15
C GLY A 701 13.26 -8.69 -41.91
N GLU A 702 12.24 -9.31 -41.29
CA GLU A 702 10.90 -9.46 -41.85
C GLU A 702 10.04 -8.20 -41.65
N ASN A 703 8.93 -8.06 -42.39
CA ASN A 703 7.98 -6.95 -42.23
C ASN A 703 7.07 -7.16 -41.02
N GLU A 704 6.76 -6.06 -40.30
CA GLU A 704 5.84 -6.04 -39.16
C GLU A 704 4.38 -6.19 -39.62
N ASP A 705 3.53 -6.81 -38.80
CA ASP A 705 2.08 -6.72 -38.97
C ASP A 705 1.55 -5.43 -38.31
N LEU A 706 0.52 -4.80 -38.91
CA LEU A 706 -0.20 -3.68 -38.30
C LEU A 706 -1.00 -4.18 -37.08
N VAL A 707 -0.37 -4.20 -35.90
CA VAL A 707 -1.05 -4.56 -34.64
C VAL A 707 -1.31 -3.31 -33.82
N VAL A 708 -2.59 -3.05 -33.53
CA VAL A 708 -3.04 -2.03 -32.59
C VAL A 708 -3.19 -2.69 -31.22
N TYR A 709 -2.27 -2.42 -30.30
CA TYR A 709 -2.41 -2.86 -28.92
C TYR A 709 -3.55 -2.08 -28.24
N PRO A 710 -4.43 -2.75 -27.46
CA PRO A 710 -5.37 -2.03 -26.63
C PRO A 710 -4.62 -1.14 -25.63
N PRO A 711 -5.14 0.06 -25.32
CA PRO A 711 -4.52 0.94 -24.34
C PRO A 711 -4.37 0.23 -22.99
N PRO A 712 -3.33 0.57 -22.21
CA PRO A 712 -3.12 -0.01 -20.88
C PRO A 712 -4.39 0.14 -20.03
N VAL A 713 -4.78 -0.95 -19.37
CA VAL A 713 -5.86 -0.92 -18.39
C VAL A 713 -5.41 -0.01 -17.25
N LYS A 714 -6.20 1.03 -16.94
CA LYS A 714 -5.96 1.86 -15.76
C LYS A 714 -5.99 0.94 -14.53
N PRO A 715 -5.07 1.10 -13.57
CA PRO A 715 -5.09 0.28 -12.36
C PRO A 715 -6.46 0.40 -11.67
N ASP A 716 -6.96 -0.72 -11.13
CA ASP A 716 -8.29 -0.82 -10.52
C ASP A 716 -8.48 0.14 -9.34
N LYS A 717 -7.37 0.62 -8.78
CA LYS A 717 -7.31 1.77 -7.88
C LYS A 717 -6.15 2.68 -8.31
N PRO A 718 -6.28 4.01 -8.20
CA PRO A 718 -5.10 4.88 -8.27
C PRO A 718 -4.09 4.42 -7.22
N VAL A 719 -2.79 4.46 -7.55
CA VAL A 719 -1.71 4.19 -6.60
C VAL A 719 -1.85 5.17 -5.43
N ASP A 720 -2.34 4.68 -4.30
CA ASP A 720 -2.78 5.48 -3.14
C ASP A 720 -1.63 5.98 -2.25
N THR A 721 -0.41 6.10 -2.78
CA THR A 721 0.60 6.96 -2.11
C THR A 721 0.33 8.44 -2.37
N GLU A 722 -0.36 8.79 -3.46
CA GLU A 722 -0.75 10.17 -3.71
C GLU A 722 -2.03 10.57 -2.98
N ARG A 723 -2.91 9.65 -2.53
CA ARG A 723 -4.21 10.05 -1.96
C ARG A 723 -4.18 10.67 -0.57
N ILE A 724 -3.18 10.37 0.24
CA ILE A 724 -2.98 11.11 1.50
C ILE A 724 -2.45 12.53 1.22
N LEU A 725 -1.87 12.78 0.03
CA LEU A 725 -1.46 14.13 -0.39
C LEU A 725 -2.42 14.85 -1.35
N PHE A 726 -3.29 14.15 -2.10
CA PHE A 726 -4.02 14.75 -3.22
C PHE A 726 -5.54 14.54 -3.28
N THR A 727 -6.17 13.70 -2.45
CA THR A 727 -7.64 13.46 -2.57
C THR A 727 -8.46 14.11 -1.46
N ILE A 728 -8.58 15.43 -1.53
CA ILE A 728 -9.79 16.16 -1.09
C ILE A 728 -10.27 17.20 -2.15
N ILE A 729 -9.54 17.49 -3.23
CA ILE A 729 -9.86 18.66 -4.07
C ILE A 729 -10.44 18.32 -5.47
N ILE A 730 -10.11 17.17 -6.08
CA ILE A 730 -10.45 16.96 -7.51
C ILE A 730 -11.92 16.55 -7.76
N VAL A 731 -12.64 16.00 -6.77
CA VAL A 731 -14.08 15.70 -6.95
C VAL A 731 -14.96 16.98 -6.91
N MET A 732 -14.43 18.15 -6.52
CA MET A 732 -15.21 19.39 -6.45
C MET A 732 -15.17 20.27 -7.71
N MET A 733 -14.29 20.02 -8.69
CA MET A 733 -14.21 20.87 -9.89
C MET A 733 -15.09 20.42 -11.07
N VAL A 734 -15.54 19.16 -11.13
CA VAL A 734 -16.30 18.68 -12.30
C VAL A 734 -17.81 18.87 -12.16
N SER A 735 -18.34 19.12 -10.96
CA SER A 735 -19.79 19.27 -10.73
C SER A 735 -20.31 20.72 -10.79
N CYS A 736 -19.48 21.71 -11.13
CA CYS A 736 -19.89 23.11 -11.30
C CYS A 736 -19.82 23.62 -12.75
N PHE A 737 -19.53 22.76 -13.73
CA PHE A 737 -19.45 23.16 -15.16
C PHE A 737 -20.48 22.50 -16.09
N PHE A 738 -21.41 21.69 -15.56
CA PHE A 738 -22.58 21.24 -16.33
C PHE A 738 -23.85 21.37 -15.51
N THR A 739 -24.47 22.54 -15.59
CA THR A 739 -25.92 22.75 -15.73
C THR A 739 -26.16 24.24 -15.85
N THR A 740 -26.43 24.66 -17.10
CA THR A 740 -27.40 25.73 -17.36
C THR A 740 -28.80 25.14 -17.27
#